data_AF-A0A2E7D2A5-F1
#
_entry.id   AF-A0A2E7D2A5-F1
#
_cell.length_a   1.000
_cell.length_b   1.000
_cell.length_c   1.000
_cell.angle_alpha   90.00
_cell.angle_beta   90.00
_cell.angle_gamma   90.00
#
_symmetry.space_group_name_H-M   'P 1'
#
loop_
_entity.id
_entity.type
_entity.pdbx_description
1 polymer ?
#
loop_
_entity_poly.entity_id
_entity_poly.type
_entity_poly.pdbx_seq_one_letter_code
_entity_poly.pdbx_strand_id
1 'polypeptide(L)'
;MPKAFHMRNIKTHSGYHSRSTSMEQVMRSLLFLSALLALSNLAAAADVLQDDLILWLDATQVAPDKTDGAVDRWLDRSSKHNDFSQKDAARQPVLVPNAISNRPAIRFQGKDILNRANFGGLSLGDQTFHLMIVFQAPKGGHGAQRLFDINSRVNPTAGTEKRRGFWVGFQQSRYIPRLGIHNGDEGEARSAVWDNKPHVLELVYRREQLFEIHIDGRTERKAMFNGTHFLGFHKFVSVALGQHFGMEGNQQTFYQGDIAEVLLYSRPLSTKERVDVGLHLTKKYSLKTDFELPLVFERDIRPLLAKHCFECHGSETQEAELNLRTVSSMLQGGEAGPVIVRGHPEHSELISVIESHKMPPGDDKLNREQIDLLKLWIRDDAATNENIVVKRPEGKVTAEDRQHWAWQMPEKSKPPTTSLDRHANNDIDRFVLAGLEAEKLKPSKRATPEALLRRVCLDLTGLPPTLKEIEAYLNDKSPKRFEQLIDRLMKSRHFGERWGRHWLDVAGYVGVYGSDNDAAIIKPLPGKWRYRDYVIRSFNEDKPFNQFITEQLAGDELSPWRDAERFTPTMVDSLTATGFMLSANDDTDQNELNTPDVRHHVLQRTSENVANALFAVTLQCAKCHDHKYEAISQLDYYRFESVFAPIFNVRNWKISTSRTRSDVSDQHKSEVDQRNNEITAEVKKLTTERNAIRNGRRTKLFDERLLKVPGTERAKAKAAYRIDEKKRTPEQKQLVEKYGKQLTVTDADINAGLSEDEKTQQSKIDASVTKLNSQRQSYGTIPIATESEAAATTPVLRRGNYLRPGLEVEPELFELFGRGTKPVQLASASKSGTSGRRLALAQAVTEPTTLAGQHVARVYVNRVWRQLFGRGIVKTSDNFGVSGSKPSHPQLLDWLTHWFIDNGWRVKPLIKLMVLSNTYQQTSADEGDVSLDPENVLLWRMNLRRLDSEQLRDAILTISGKLDRTLGGPPIPLDPRPDGMVVLKTSALPPGTTAYRRSVYILARRNYHMTLLRVFDQPIVARTCADRTRSAAVTQSLALLHSDFLLEQSDAFASAIAKQHADSKEQLRIAWQATLGRLPSPEELDLCTEVFSRHLKRFEGEQDAPHKALAQICHMLLNTNEFLYVP
;
A
#
# COMPACT_ATOMS: atom_id res chain seq x y z
N MET A 1 32.49 -44.62 -45.47
CA MET A 1 32.32 -45.01 -46.90
C MET A 1 32.18 -43.74 -47.74
N PRO A 2 33.00 -43.55 -48.80
CA PRO A 2 32.91 -42.39 -49.69
C PRO A 2 32.34 -42.72 -51.09
N LYS A 3 31.70 -41.74 -51.73
CA LYS A 3 31.44 -41.57 -53.18
C LYS A 3 30.77 -40.18 -53.33
N ALA A 4 31.36 -39.13 -53.90
CA ALA A 4 31.99 -38.94 -55.20
C ALA A 4 31.01 -39.07 -56.39
N PHE A 5 30.67 -37.94 -57.00
CA PHE A 5 30.39 -37.82 -58.44
C PHE A 5 30.80 -36.44 -58.96
N HIS A 6 31.03 -36.34 -60.27
CA HIS A 6 31.87 -35.31 -60.92
C HIS A 6 31.36 -35.04 -62.35
N MET A 7 31.89 -34.00 -63.02
CA MET A 7 31.73 -33.65 -64.45
C MET A 7 30.43 -32.96 -64.91
N ARG A 8 30.41 -32.12 -65.98
CA ARG A 8 31.39 -31.14 -66.55
C ARG A 8 30.70 -30.33 -67.68
N ASN A 9 30.94 -29.02 -67.73
CA ASN A 9 31.14 -28.13 -68.90
C ASN A 9 30.39 -28.31 -70.24
N ILE A 10 29.91 -27.17 -70.80
CA ILE A 10 30.11 -26.73 -72.20
C ILE A 10 30.24 -25.18 -72.22
N LYS A 11 30.92 -24.61 -73.23
CA LYS A 11 31.37 -23.19 -73.34
C LYS A 11 30.62 -22.41 -74.45
N THR A 12 30.63 -21.07 -74.38
CA THR A 12 31.14 -20.10 -75.40
C THR A 12 31.02 -18.66 -74.84
N HIS A 13 32.11 -17.89 -74.64
CA HIS A 13 32.63 -16.77 -75.49
C HIS A 13 31.72 -15.52 -75.58
N SER A 14 32.18 -14.25 -75.48
CA SER A 14 33.52 -13.66 -75.75
C SER A 14 33.81 -12.29 -75.07
N GLY A 15 35.09 -11.98 -74.77
CA GLY A 15 35.69 -10.62 -74.68
C GLY A 15 35.38 -9.76 -73.43
N TYR A 16 36.28 -8.92 -72.88
CA TYR A 16 37.70 -8.66 -73.13
C TYR A 16 38.39 -8.16 -71.82
N HIS A 17 39.73 -8.25 -71.76
CA HIS A 17 40.74 -7.84 -70.73
C HIS A 17 40.38 -6.77 -69.65
N SER A 18 41.04 -6.59 -68.48
CA SER A 18 42.00 -7.33 -67.60
C SER A 18 42.32 -6.40 -66.37
N ARG A 19 43.14 -6.67 -65.33
CA ARG A 19 44.06 -7.76 -64.91
C ARG A 19 44.32 -7.66 -63.37
N SER A 20 44.57 -8.78 -62.69
CA SER A 20 45.56 -9.06 -61.60
C SER A 20 46.12 -7.94 -60.67
N THR A 21 46.35 -8.11 -59.35
CA THR A 21 46.36 -9.30 -58.46
C THR A 21 46.36 -8.90 -56.96
N SER A 22 46.19 -9.88 -56.06
CA SER A 22 46.37 -9.81 -54.59
C SER A 22 47.67 -9.12 -54.14
N MET A 23 47.75 -8.42 -53.00
CA MET A 23 47.47 -8.84 -51.61
C MET A 23 48.32 -10.05 -51.14
N GLU A 24 49.65 -9.89 -51.04
CA GLU A 24 50.48 -10.59 -50.01
C GLU A 24 51.90 -10.01 -49.83
N GLN A 25 51.97 -8.68 -49.73
CA GLN A 25 53.05 -7.92 -49.06
C GLN A 25 52.33 -6.79 -48.31
N VAL A 26 51.65 -7.04 -47.19
CA VAL A 26 52.20 -7.60 -45.95
C VAL A 26 53.54 -6.95 -45.62
N MET A 27 53.45 -5.98 -44.71
CA MET A 27 54.39 -5.75 -43.61
C MET A 27 55.88 -5.99 -43.91
N ARG A 28 56.63 -4.90 -44.04
CA ARG A 28 57.79 -4.58 -43.19
C ARG A 28 58.37 -3.23 -43.59
N SER A 29 58.21 -2.22 -42.73
CA SER A 29 58.95 -0.94 -42.78
C SER A 29 58.64 -0.11 -44.06
N LEU A 30 58.18 1.14 -44.06
CA LEU A 30 58.30 2.31 -43.20
C LEU A 30 57.01 3.13 -43.39
N LEU A 31 56.35 3.79 -42.42
CA LEU A 31 56.81 4.30 -41.12
C LEU A 31 58.01 5.25 -41.20
N PHE A 32 57.99 6.18 -42.18
CA PHE A 32 58.65 7.50 -42.18
C PHE A 32 58.05 8.29 -43.37
N LEU A 33 57.99 9.64 -43.30
CA LEU A 33 57.51 10.55 -44.38
C LEU A 33 55.98 10.61 -44.73
N SER A 34 55.08 10.46 -43.75
CA SER A 34 53.74 11.08 -43.85
C SER A 34 53.33 11.93 -42.62
N ALA A 35 54.20 11.98 -41.61
CA ALA A 35 54.13 12.95 -40.53
C ALA A 35 54.94 14.21 -40.89
N LEU A 36 54.37 15.14 -41.68
CA LEU A 36 54.87 16.53 -41.79
C LEU A 36 53.95 17.57 -42.47
N LEU A 37 52.74 17.20 -42.95
CA LEU A 37 51.82 18.14 -43.63
C LEU A 37 50.37 18.17 -43.10
N ALA A 38 50.15 17.64 -41.88
CA ALA A 38 48.89 17.81 -41.12
C ALA A 38 49.12 18.42 -39.71
N LEU A 39 50.35 18.84 -39.41
CA LEU A 39 50.66 19.76 -38.32
C LEU A 39 50.60 21.16 -38.95
N SER A 40 49.64 21.99 -38.54
CA SER A 40 49.06 23.09 -39.36
C SER A 40 47.79 23.70 -38.72
N ASN A 41 46.84 22.88 -38.26
CA ASN A 41 45.54 23.38 -37.77
C ASN A 41 45.00 22.68 -36.49
N LEU A 42 45.89 22.19 -35.63
CA LEU A 42 45.56 21.73 -34.28
C LEU A 42 45.77 22.87 -33.26
N ALA A 43 45.08 23.99 -33.47
CA ALA A 43 45.13 25.17 -32.62
C ALA A 43 43.81 25.97 -32.57
N ALA A 44 42.66 25.30 -32.75
CA ALA A 44 41.40 25.87 -32.29
C ALA A 44 41.33 25.74 -30.75
N ALA A 45 41.32 26.88 -30.04
CA ALA A 45 40.96 26.86 -28.63
C ALA A 45 39.50 26.42 -28.51
N ALA A 46 39.21 25.44 -27.66
CA ALA A 46 37.83 25.14 -27.31
C ALA A 46 37.28 26.34 -26.53
N ASP A 47 36.32 27.06 -27.13
CA ASP A 47 35.61 28.14 -26.45
C ASP A 47 34.82 27.59 -25.26
N VAL A 48 34.54 28.47 -24.29
CA VAL A 48 33.67 28.15 -23.16
C VAL A 48 32.29 27.74 -23.68
N LEU A 49 31.68 26.71 -23.09
CA LEU A 49 30.34 26.24 -23.44
C LEU A 49 29.32 27.41 -23.39
N GLN A 50 28.69 27.71 -24.53
CA GLN A 50 27.72 28.82 -24.63
C GLN A 50 26.29 28.43 -24.24
N ASP A 51 25.97 27.14 -24.29
CA ASP A 51 24.63 26.64 -23.96
C ASP A 51 24.30 26.92 -22.48
N ASP A 52 23.14 27.53 -22.26
CA ASP A 52 22.64 27.92 -20.94
C ASP A 52 23.53 28.89 -20.11
N LEU A 53 24.58 29.43 -20.71
CA LEU A 53 25.47 30.44 -20.13
C LEU A 53 24.74 31.80 -20.03
N ILE A 54 24.67 32.35 -18.83
CA ILE A 54 23.95 33.60 -18.50
C ILE A 54 24.83 34.70 -17.89
N LEU A 55 26.08 34.40 -17.59
CA LEU A 55 27.13 35.38 -17.30
C LEU A 55 28.48 34.80 -17.70
N TRP A 56 29.28 35.59 -18.40
CA TRP A 56 30.69 35.33 -18.67
C TRP A 56 31.48 36.64 -18.58
N LEU A 57 32.10 36.86 -17.43
CA LEU A 57 33.02 37.97 -17.20
C LEU A 57 34.46 37.46 -17.35
N ASP A 58 35.18 38.00 -18.33
CA ASP A 58 36.58 37.67 -18.62
C ASP A 58 37.40 38.95 -18.38
N ALA A 59 38.43 38.91 -17.52
CA ALA A 59 39.21 40.12 -17.19
C ALA A 59 39.94 40.76 -18.38
N THR A 60 39.98 40.10 -19.55
CA THR A 60 40.43 40.72 -20.81
C THR A 60 39.41 41.68 -21.45
N GLN A 61 38.16 41.74 -20.94
CA GLN A 61 37.04 42.48 -21.55
C GLN A 61 36.43 43.50 -20.56
N VAL A 62 37.08 44.65 -20.39
CA VAL A 62 36.64 45.75 -19.51
C VAL A 62 36.59 47.10 -20.24
N ALA A 63 35.83 48.06 -19.73
CA ALA A 63 35.71 49.39 -20.31
C ALA A 63 35.33 50.50 -19.29
N PRO A 64 35.79 51.75 -19.47
CA PRO A 64 36.95 52.15 -20.27
C PRO A 64 38.23 51.88 -19.47
N ASP A 65 39.22 51.25 -20.11
CA ASP A 65 40.57 51.13 -19.54
C ASP A 65 41.27 52.49 -19.61
N LYS A 66 41.18 53.24 -18.50
CA LYS A 66 41.89 54.52 -18.32
C LYS A 66 43.35 54.25 -17.98
N THR A 67 44.23 55.24 -18.13
CA THR A 67 45.67 55.12 -17.83
C THR A 67 46.01 54.83 -16.35
N ASP A 68 45.01 54.85 -15.45
CA ASP A 68 45.12 54.46 -14.04
C ASP A 68 44.68 53.00 -13.77
N GLY A 69 44.18 52.28 -14.80
CA GLY A 69 43.68 50.91 -14.72
C GLY A 69 42.31 50.76 -14.04
N ALA A 70 41.60 51.86 -13.74
CA ALA A 70 40.32 51.80 -13.04
C ALA A 70 39.18 51.26 -13.93
N VAL A 71 38.41 50.30 -13.40
CA VAL A 71 37.36 49.57 -14.15
C VAL A 71 35.98 50.13 -13.80
N ASP A 72 35.42 50.95 -14.67
CA ASP A 72 34.00 51.36 -14.62
C ASP A 72 33.08 50.19 -14.95
N ARG A 73 33.41 49.38 -15.97
CA ARG A 73 32.56 48.30 -16.46
C ARG A 73 33.34 47.03 -16.78
N TRP A 74 32.79 45.90 -16.38
CA TRP A 74 33.21 44.57 -16.80
C TRP A 74 32.14 44.00 -17.74
N LEU A 75 32.53 43.69 -18.98
CA LEU A 75 31.62 43.32 -20.05
C LEU A 75 31.23 41.84 -19.94
N ASP A 76 29.93 41.56 -20.12
CA ASP A 76 29.43 40.18 -20.19
C ASP A 76 29.48 39.64 -21.63
N ARG A 77 30.28 38.59 -21.82
CA ARG A 77 30.44 37.88 -23.10
C ARG A 77 29.30 36.89 -23.38
N SER A 78 28.40 36.63 -22.43
CA SER A 78 27.25 35.74 -22.64
C SER A 78 26.18 36.36 -23.52
N SER A 79 25.24 35.54 -24.00
CA SER A 79 24.05 36.00 -24.76
C SER A 79 23.10 36.92 -23.97
N LYS A 80 23.38 37.22 -22.70
CA LYS A 80 22.51 38.03 -21.82
C LYS A 80 22.99 39.47 -21.62
N HIS A 81 24.24 39.80 -21.97
CA HIS A 81 24.82 41.15 -21.84
C HIS A 81 24.57 41.78 -20.45
N ASN A 82 24.79 40.98 -19.41
CA ASN A 82 24.69 41.32 -18.00
C ASN A 82 25.88 42.16 -17.49
N ASP A 83 26.36 43.14 -18.29
CA ASP A 83 27.48 44.03 -17.94
C ASP A 83 27.41 44.56 -16.50
N PHE A 84 28.50 44.40 -15.76
CA PHE A 84 28.66 44.90 -14.39
C PHE A 84 29.29 46.29 -14.44
N SER A 85 28.84 47.21 -13.58
CA SER A 85 29.30 48.61 -13.61
C SER A 85 29.52 49.22 -12.23
N GLN A 86 30.31 50.29 -12.17
CA GLN A 86 30.54 51.11 -10.99
C GLN A 86 30.83 52.57 -11.37
N LYS A 87 29.87 53.45 -11.12
CA LYS A 87 30.00 54.88 -11.45
C LYS A 87 30.80 55.70 -10.42
N ASP A 88 30.92 55.20 -9.19
CA ASP A 88 31.73 55.86 -8.15
C ASP A 88 33.20 55.48 -8.31
N ALA A 89 33.99 56.40 -8.86
CA ALA A 89 35.43 56.22 -9.09
C ALA A 89 36.22 55.88 -7.81
N ALA A 90 35.74 56.26 -6.62
CA ALA A 90 36.40 55.91 -5.35
C ALA A 90 36.28 54.41 -4.99
N ARG A 91 35.43 53.67 -5.72
CA ARG A 91 35.05 52.26 -5.50
C ARG A 91 35.18 51.39 -6.76
N GLN A 92 35.79 51.90 -7.82
CA GLN A 92 36.13 51.13 -9.02
C GLN A 92 37.31 50.20 -8.68
N PRO A 93 37.22 48.88 -8.93
CA PRO A 93 38.38 48.00 -8.84
C PRO A 93 39.35 48.26 -10.00
N VAL A 94 40.54 47.68 -9.94
CA VAL A 94 41.63 47.96 -10.90
C VAL A 94 41.96 46.73 -11.74
N LEU A 95 42.09 46.88 -13.06
CA LEU A 95 42.63 45.84 -13.95
C LEU A 95 44.12 45.68 -13.68
N VAL A 96 44.56 44.46 -13.36
CA VAL A 96 45.97 44.12 -13.13
C VAL A 96 46.41 43.12 -14.19
N PRO A 97 47.17 43.52 -15.24
CA PRO A 97 47.44 42.70 -16.42
C PRO A 97 48.15 41.35 -16.19
N ASN A 98 48.87 41.19 -15.09
CA ASN A 98 49.67 40.01 -14.77
C ASN A 98 49.39 39.47 -13.35
N ALA A 99 48.14 39.56 -12.89
CA ALA A 99 47.76 39.17 -11.53
C ALA A 99 47.78 37.66 -11.28
N ILE A 100 47.08 36.88 -12.12
CA ILE A 100 46.95 35.42 -11.96
C ILE A 100 47.75 34.72 -13.05
N SER A 101 48.86 34.08 -12.69
CA SER A 101 49.70 33.28 -13.62
C SER A 101 50.09 34.03 -14.91
N ASN A 102 50.48 35.31 -14.81
CA ASN A 102 50.75 36.21 -15.95
C ASN A 102 49.54 36.41 -16.89
N ARG A 103 48.32 36.40 -16.34
CA ARG A 103 47.07 36.80 -17.02
C ARG A 103 46.40 37.95 -16.26
N PRO A 104 45.55 38.74 -16.95
CA PRO A 104 44.79 39.80 -16.31
C PRO A 104 43.80 39.28 -15.28
N ALA A 105 43.62 40.04 -14.21
CA ALA A 105 42.54 39.90 -13.25
C ALA A 105 42.09 41.27 -12.73
N ILE A 106 40.88 41.35 -12.21
CA ILE A 106 40.29 42.54 -11.63
C ILE A 106 40.52 42.52 -10.11
N ARG A 107 41.29 43.48 -9.61
CA ARG A 107 41.72 43.60 -8.21
C ARG A 107 40.76 44.45 -7.40
N PHE A 108 40.20 43.86 -6.35
CA PHE A 108 39.35 44.51 -5.36
C PHE A 108 40.14 44.80 -4.07
N GLN A 109 40.01 46.01 -3.54
CA GLN A 109 40.79 46.54 -2.41
C GLN A 109 39.97 46.68 -1.11
N GLY A 110 38.96 45.82 -0.86
CA GLY A 110 38.19 45.84 0.39
C GLY A 110 37.22 47.03 0.55
N LYS A 111 36.96 47.77 -0.53
CA LYS A 111 35.95 48.86 -0.61
C LYS A 111 35.22 48.90 -1.96
N ASP A 112 35.81 48.26 -2.97
CA ASP A 112 35.43 48.31 -4.37
C ASP A 112 34.23 47.40 -4.64
N ILE A 113 33.43 47.76 -5.62
CA ILE A 113 32.26 46.97 -6.03
C ILE A 113 32.10 47.09 -7.53
N LEU A 114 31.76 45.99 -8.20
CA LEU A 114 31.11 45.99 -9.50
C LEU A 114 29.72 45.38 -9.36
N ASN A 115 28.65 46.00 -9.88
CA ASN A 115 27.30 45.46 -9.74
C ASN A 115 26.45 45.54 -11.02
N ARG A 116 25.42 44.68 -11.06
CA ARG A 116 24.37 44.65 -12.08
C ARG A 116 23.01 44.63 -11.39
N ALA A 117 22.32 45.77 -11.41
CA ALA A 117 21.04 45.93 -10.70
C ALA A 117 19.87 45.13 -11.33
N ASN A 118 19.89 44.93 -12.65
CA ASN A 118 18.87 44.19 -13.41
C ASN A 118 19.53 43.02 -14.15
N PHE A 119 19.74 41.91 -13.44
CA PHE A 119 20.37 40.70 -13.97
C PHE A 119 19.35 39.80 -14.66
N GLY A 120 19.59 39.47 -15.93
CA GLY A 120 18.73 38.63 -16.76
C GLY A 120 19.23 37.19 -16.89
N GLY A 121 18.35 36.28 -17.34
CA GLY A 121 18.69 34.86 -17.55
C GLY A 121 18.30 33.92 -16.39
N LEU A 122 17.75 34.45 -15.30
CA LEU A 122 17.20 33.66 -14.19
C LEU A 122 15.66 33.69 -14.19
N SER A 123 15.06 32.56 -13.81
CA SER A 123 13.63 32.33 -13.65
C SER A 123 13.18 32.55 -12.20
N LEU A 124 11.87 32.69 -11.99
CA LEU A 124 11.29 32.81 -10.65
C LEU A 124 11.22 31.45 -9.95
N GLY A 125 11.42 31.43 -8.63
CA GLY A 125 11.39 30.22 -7.81
C GLY A 125 12.67 29.38 -7.88
N ASP A 126 12.59 28.13 -7.40
CA ASP A 126 13.72 27.21 -7.13
C ASP A 126 14.44 26.77 -8.42
N GLN A 127 15.29 27.65 -8.94
CA GLN A 127 16.09 27.44 -10.14
C GLN A 127 17.47 26.88 -9.79
N THR A 128 17.84 25.82 -10.50
CA THR A 128 19.21 25.28 -10.55
C THR A 128 20.21 26.25 -11.15
N PHE A 129 21.48 26.16 -10.78
CA PHE A 129 22.55 26.91 -11.44
C PHE A 129 23.90 26.21 -11.30
N HIS A 130 24.88 26.66 -12.09
CA HIS A 130 26.29 26.32 -11.90
C HIS A 130 27.14 27.57 -12.04
N LEU A 131 27.81 27.97 -10.96
CA LEU A 131 28.73 29.11 -10.90
C LEU A 131 30.17 28.60 -10.82
N MET A 132 31.06 29.12 -11.67
CA MET A 132 32.51 28.87 -11.61
C MET A 132 33.24 30.21 -11.53
N ILE A 133 34.18 30.35 -10.60
CA ILE A 133 34.96 31.58 -10.41
C ILE A 133 36.46 31.26 -10.34
N VAL A 134 37.26 31.95 -11.15
CA VAL A 134 38.73 31.96 -11.05
C VAL A 134 39.15 33.19 -10.25
N PHE A 135 39.77 32.98 -9.09
CA PHE A 135 40.18 34.05 -8.18
C PHE A 135 41.47 33.70 -7.44
N GLN A 136 42.12 34.72 -6.88
CA GLN A 136 43.30 34.60 -6.03
C GLN A 136 43.21 35.64 -4.91
N ALA A 137 43.23 35.21 -3.65
CA ALA A 137 43.04 36.11 -2.51
C ALA A 137 43.99 35.79 -1.34
N PRO A 138 44.55 36.81 -0.67
CA PRO A 138 45.50 36.63 0.42
C PRO A 138 44.82 36.19 1.73
N LYS A 139 45.61 35.65 2.67
CA LYS A 139 45.23 35.53 4.09
C LYS A 139 45.24 36.91 4.75
N GLY A 140 44.21 37.70 4.52
CA GLY A 140 44.08 39.05 5.06
C GLY A 140 42.66 39.59 4.91
N GLY A 141 42.05 40.01 6.02
CA GLY A 141 40.68 40.50 6.06
C GLY A 141 39.93 39.93 7.27
N HIS A 142 39.53 40.79 8.20
CA HIS A 142 38.64 40.40 9.30
C HIS A 142 37.18 40.50 8.84
N GLY A 143 36.34 39.52 9.18
CA GLY A 143 34.89 39.59 8.98
C GLY A 143 34.29 38.47 8.11
N ALA A 144 33.46 38.89 7.15
CA ALA A 144 32.60 38.02 6.34
C ALA A 144 32.53 38.55 4.91
N GLN A 145 33.65 38.40 4.18
CA GLN A 145 33.76 38.93 2.81
C GLN A 145 32.85 38.17 1.84
N ARG A 146 32.27 38.89 0.86
CA ARG A 146 31.51 38.32 -0.27
C ARG A 146 32.25 38.52 -1.58
N LEU A 147 32.62 37.41 -2.21
CA LEU A 147 33.19 37.35 -3.55
C LEU A 147 32.11 37.66 -4.61
N PHE A 148 30.98 36.96 -4.49
CA PHE A 148 29.82 37.06 -5.37
C PHE A 148 28.56 37.05 -4.51
N ASP A 149 27.66 38.00 -4.69
CA ASP A 149 26.38 38.07 -3.97
C ASP A 149 25.25 38.34 -4.98
N ILE A 150 24.19 37.53 -4.94
CA ILE A 150 23.02 37.65 -5.82
C ILE A 150 21.74 37.61 -4.99
N ASN A 151 20.89 38.61 -5.17
CA ASN A 151 19.61 38.69 -4.47
C ASN A 151 18.51 39.29 -5.34
N SER A 152 17.25 39.04 -4.96
CA SER A 152 16.11 39.78 -5.50
C SER A 152 15.67 40.86 -4.53
N ARG A 153 15.47 42.09 -5.03
CA ARG A 153 14.98 43.20 -4.20
C ARG A 153 13.51 42.97 -3.79
N VAL A 154 13.28 42.83 -2.49
CA VAL A 154 11.93 42.86 -1.88
C VAL A 154 11.49 44.31 -1.73
N ASN A 155 10.20 44.61 -1.95
CA ASN A 155 9.64 45.95 -1.73
C ASN A 155 9.69 46.31 -0.22
N PRO A 156 10.39 47.37 0.22
CA PRO A 156 10.58 47.67 1.65
C PRO A 156 9.30 47.92 2.45
N THR A 157 8.17 48.17 1.80
CA THR A 157 6.86 48.37 2.46
C THR A 157 6.13 47.07 2.83
N ALA A 158 6.59 45.90 2.34
CA ALA A 158 6.03 44.60 2.69
C ALA A 158 6.85 43.92 3.80
N GLY A 159 6.61 44.32 5.05
CA GLY A 159 7.44 44.02 6.23
C GLY A 159 7.56 42.57 6.72
N THR A 160 7.37 41.55 5.87
CA THR A 160 7.42 40.12 6.25
C THR A 160 8.11 39.19 5.25
N GLU A 161 8.48 39.63 4.03
CA GLU A 161 9.08 38.72 3.04
C GLU A 161 10.61 38.60 3.20
N LYS A 162 11.10 37.35 3.30
CA LYS A 162 12.53 37.07 3.42
C LYS A 162 13.28 37.38 2.12
N ARG A 163 14.51 37.91 2.23
CA ARG A 163 15.42 38.08 1.09
C ARG A 163 15.67 36.73 0.39
N ARG A 164 15.70 36.75 -0.95
CA ARG A 164 15.90 35.58 -1.80
C ARG A 164 17.19 35.70 -2.62
N GLY A 165 17.78 34.58 -3.01
CA GLY A 165 19.10 34.49 -3.64
C GLY A 165 20.18 33.91 -2.73
N PHE A 166 21.42 33.92 -3.19
CA PHE A 166 22.57 33.28 -2.54
C PHE A 166 23.82 34.17 -2.59
N TRP A 167 24.82 33.82 -1.80
CA TRP A 167 26.11 34.49 -1.77
C TRP A 167 27.26 33.48 -1.66
N VAL A 168 28.44 33.92 -2.08
CA VAL A 168 29.69 33.18 -2.09
C VAL A 168 30.76 34.02 -1.40
N GLY A 169 31.52 33.40 -0.50
CA GLY A 169 32.57 34.08 0.24
C GLY A 169 33.03 33.24 1.41
N PHE A 170 33.38 33.87 2.53
CA PHE A 170 33.64 33.16 3.79
C PHE A 170 33.01 33.89 4.97
N GLN A 171 32.95 33.23 6.12
CA GLN A 171 32.68 33.84 7.41
C GLN A 171 33.74 33.38 8.41
N GLN A 172 34.13 34.26 9.33
CA GLN A 172 35.15 34.01 10.36
C GLN A 172 36.57 33.84 9.80
N SER A 173 37.56 33.83 10.69
CA SER A 173 39.00 33.76 10.37
C SER A 173 39.48 32.39 9.83
N ARG A 174 38.60 31.56 9.26
CA ARG A 174 38.92 30.19 8.79
C ARG A 174 39.29 30.10 7.31
N TYR A 175 38.98 31.11 6.49
CA TYR A 175 39.36 31.18 5.08
C TYR A 175 38.80 30.04 4.18
N ILE A 176 37.73 29.38 4.64
CA ILE A 176 37.05 28.28 3.93
C ILE A 176 35.88 28.88 3.12
N PRO A 177 35.73 28.52 1.83
CA PRO A 177 34.65 29.04 1.00
C PRO A 177 33.30 28.49 1.45
N ARG A 178 32.29 29.34 1.37
CA ARG A 178 30.92 29.09 1.78
C ARG A 178 29.94 29.54 0.70
N LEU A 179 28.90 28.72 0.50
CA LEU A 179 27.67 29.07 -0.21
C LEU A 179 26.57 29.25 0.84
N GLY A 180 26.07 30.47 1.00
CA GLY A 180 24.92 30.72 1.89
C GLY A 180 23.74 31.29 1.15
N ILE A 181 22.54 31.04 1.69
CA ILE A 181 21.28 31.52 1.13
C ILE A 181 20.72 32.64 2.01
N HIS A 182 20.13 33.67 1.38
CA HIS A 182 19.74 34.92 2.06
C HIS A 182 18.63 34.77 3.12
N ASN A 183 18.08 33.57 3.32
CA ASN A 183 17.01 33.30 4.27
C ASN A 183 17.40 32.42 5.48
N GLY A 184 18.67 31.99 5.60
CA GLY A 184 19.24 31.53 6.88
C GLY A 184 20.22 30.34 6.88
N ASP A 185 20.35 29.57 5.80
CA ASP A 185 21.18 28.36 5.76
C ASP A 185 22.51 28.56 4.98
N GLU A 186 23.51 27.72 5.24
CA GLU A 186 24.83 27.78 4.60
C GLU A 186 25.60 26.46 4.54
N GLY A 187 26.33 26.29 3.44
CA GLY A 187 27.28 25.21 3.20
C GLY A 187 28.72 25.71 3.20
N GLU A 188 29.57 25.09 4.02
CA GLU A 188 31.01 25.33 4.10
C GLU A 188 31.79 24.15 3.47
N ALA A 189 32.82 24.43 2.67
CA ALA A 189 33.73 23.43 2.09
C ALA A 189 34.64 22.78 3.15
N ARG A 190 35.63 21.97 2.75
CA ARG A 190 36.62 21.37 3.67
C ARG A 190 37.95 22.12 3.63
N SER A 191 38.38 22.50 2.44
CA SER A 191 39.66 23.16 2.16
C SER A 191 39.55 24.69 2.21
N ALA A 192 40.59 25.35 2.72
CA ALA A 192 40.71 26.81 2.73
C ALA A 192 41.41 27.32 1.45
N VAL A 193 40.91 28.42 0.87
CA VAL A 193 41.29 28.92 -0.48
C VAL A 193 41.70 30.40 -0.54
N TRP A 194 41.47 31.17 0.53
CA TRP A 194 42.19 32.43 0.71
C TRP A 194 43.59 32.09 1.22
N ASP A 195 44.48 31.63 0.33
CA ASP A 195 45.85 31.24 0.67
C ASP A 195 46.93 31.92 -0.19
N ASN A 196 46.51 32.91 -0.97
CA ASN A 196 47.28 33.65 -1.96
C ASN A 196 47.71 32.83 -3.21
N LYS A 197 47.11 31.67 -3.47
CA LYS A 197 47.19 30.97 -4.76
C LYS A 197 45.91 31.17 -5.59
N PRO A 198 45.99 30.99 -6.93
CA PRO A 198 44.80 31.00 -7.77
C PRO A 198 44.06 29.67 -7.71
N HIS A 199 42.74 29.74 -7.62
CA HIS A 199 41.83 28.59 -7.51
C HIS A 199 40.65 28.71 -8.48
N VAL A 200 40.09 27.57 -8.89
CA VAL A 200 38.76 27.47 -9.50
C VAL A 200 37.76 27.04 -8.42
N LEU A 201 36.84 27.92 -8.03
CA LEU A 201 35.74 27.59 -7.13
C LEU A 201 34.47 27.32 -7.96
N GLU A 202 33.89 26.14 -7.79
CA GLU A 202 32.66 25.73 -8.47
C GLU A 202 31.53 25.52 -7.45
N LEU A 203 30.34 26.00 -7.78
CA LEU A 203 29.13 25.88 -6.97
C LEU A 203 27.98 25.42 -7.84
N VAL A 204 27.51 24.20 -7.58
CA VAL A 204 26.37 23.61 -8.28
C VAL A 204 25.17 23.62 -7.34
N TYR A 205 24.05 24.15 -7.80
CA TYR A 205 22.78 23.99 -7.11
C TYR A 205 21.80 23.20 -7.98
N ARG A 206 21.25 22.14 -7.39
CA ARG A 206 20.23 21.26 -7.97
C ARG A 206 18.92 21.49 -7.20
N ARG A 207 17.78 21.13 -7.81
CA ARG A 207 16.48 21.15 -7.11
C ARG A 207 16.52 20.25 -5.88
N GLU A 208 15.49 20.37 -5.03
CA GLU A 208 15.38 19.61 -3.78
C GLU A 208 16.49 19.99 -2.77
N GLN A 209 16.93 21.24 -2.80
CA GLN A 209 17.86 21.84 -1.82
C GLN A 209 19.29 21.28 -1.85
N LEU A 210 19.63 20.45 -2.83
CA LEU A 210 20.93 19.82 -2.98
C LEU A 210 21.96 20.79 -3.60
N PHE A 211 23.00 21.12 -2.85
CA PHE A 211 24.15 21.87 -3.34
C PHE A 211 25.44 21.05 -3.32
N GLU A 212 26.35 21.40 -4.23
CA GLU A 212 27.70 20.86 -4.32
C GLU A 212 28.70 22.03 -4.37
N ILE A 213 29.82 21.87 -3.65
CA ILE A 213 30.98 22.76 -3.72
C ILE A 213 32.14 21.93 -4.25
N HIS A 214 32.80 22.42 -5.30
CA HIS A 214 34.04 21.84 -5.82
C HIS A 214 35.15 22.91 -5.84
N ILE A 215 36.39 22.50 -5.58
CA ILE A 215 37.57 23.37 -5.64
C ILE A 215 38.60 22.66 -6.51
N ASP A 216 39.09 23.35 -7.54
CA ASP A 216 40.09 22.83 -8.48
C ASP A 216 39.74 21.46 -9.07
N GLY A 217 38.45 21.22 -9.37
CA GLY A 217 37.91 19.96 -9.88
C GLY A 217 37.57 18.90 -8.82
N ARG A 218 37.96 19.10 -7.54
CA ARG A 218 37.68 18.17 -6.44
C ARG A 218 36.35 18.46 -5.76
N THR A 219 35.53 17.43 -5.54
CA THR A 219 34.31 17.56 -4.73
C THR A 219 34.63 17.73 -3.25
N GLU A 220 34.37 18.93 -2.75
CA GLU A 220 34.66 19.37 -1.38
C GLU A 220 33.47 19.17 -0.45
N ARG A 221 32.25 19.40 -0.96
CA ARG A 221 31.01 19.11 -0.24
C ARG A 221 29.88 18.79 -1.20
N LYS A 222 29.01 17.87 -0.78
CA LYS A 222 27.68 17.61 -1.35
C LYS A 222 26.71 17.44 -0.19
N ALA A 223 25.69 18.30 -0.10
CA ALA A 223 24.76 18.34 1.03
C ALA A 223 23.44 19.01 0.64
N MET A 224 22.41 18.83 1.46
CA MET A 224 21.16 19.59 1.37
C MET A 224 21.15 20.74 2.37
N PHE A 225 20.45 21.83 2.05
CA PHE A 225 20.08 22.85 3.05
C PHE A 225 19.07 22.26 4.04
N ASN A 226 19.42 22.21 5.32
CA ASN A 226 18.71 21.54 6.41
C ASN A 226 18.32 22.55 7.50
N GLY A 227 17.36 23.42 7.19
CA GLY A 227 16.78 24.34 8.16
C GLY A 227 15.92 25.42 7.52
N THR A 228 16.37 25.96 6.37
CA THR A 228 15.57 26.84 5.52
C THR A 228 15.81 26.51 4.05
N HIS A 229 14.74 26.31 3.28
CA HIS A 229 14.80 26.05 1.84
C HIS A 229 15.29 27.29 1.08
N PHE A 230 16.20 27.14 0.12
CA PHE A 230 16.46 28.12 -0.93
C PHE A 230 15.15 28.45 -1.66
N LEU A 231 14.73 29.72 -1.55
CA LEU A 231 13.47 30.22 -2.14
C LEU A 231 13.65 30.67 -3.60
N GLY A 232 14.80 30.36 -4.19
CA GLY A 232 15.14 30.76 -5.54
C GLY A 232 15.26 32.27 -5.73
N PHE A 233 14.73 32.75 -6.85
CA PHE A 233 14.71 34.18 -7.21
C PHE A 233 13.29 34.74 -7.34
N HIS A 234 13.16 36.05 -7.18
CA HIS A 234 11.95 36.83 -7.42
C HIS A 234 12.21 37.91 -8.50
N LYS A 235 11.19 38.70 -8.87
CA LYS A 235 11.32 39.83 -9.80
C LYS A 235 12.43 40.79 -9.32
N PHE A 236 13.18 41.33 -10.29
CA PHE A 236 14.32 42.25 -10.09
C PHE A 236 15.49 41.62 -9.30
N VAL A 237 16.26 40.78 -9.99
CA VAL A 237 17.52 40.21 -9.48
C VAL A 237 18.66 41.22 -9.66
N SER A 238 19.41 41.46 -8.59
CA SER A 238 20.66 42.23 -8.58
C SER A 238 21.83 41.33 -8.20
N VAL A 239 22.98 41.52 -8.86
CA VAL A 239 24.25 40.83 -8.54
C VAL A 239 25.33 41.86 -8.21
N ALA A 240 26.21 41.54 -7.28
CA ALA A 240 27.41 42.32 -6.98
C ALA A 240 28.63 41.40 -6.84
N LEU A 241 29.76 41.88 -7.36
CA LEU A 241 31.09 41.36 -7.07
C LEU A 241 31.74 42.24 -6.02
N GLY A 242 32.30 41.61 -5.00
CA GLY A 242 33.05 42.27 -3.93
C GLY A 242 32.24 42.97 -2.84
N GLN A 243 30.91 42.87 -2.85
CA GLN A 243 30.01 43.50 -1.88
C GLN A 243 29.08 42.50 -1.19
N HIS A 244 28.78 42.71 0.09
CA HIS A 244 27.61 42.11 0.74
C HIS A 244 26.38 43.03 0.63
N PHE A 245 25.27 42.51 0.11
CA PHE A 245 24.07 43.32 -0.06
C PHE A 245 23.40 43.69 1.28
N GLY A 246 23.22 44.99 1.51
CA GLY A 246 22.61 45.53 2.72
C GLY A 246 23.54 45.62 3.94
N MET A 247 24.86 45.48 3.77
CA MET A 247 25.87 45.83 4.78
C MET A 247 26.85 46.89 4.25
N GLU A 248 26.33 47.85 3.48
CA GLU A 248 27.10 48.87 2.76
C GLU A 248 28.03 49.73 3.63
N GLY A 249 27.69 49.92 4.91
CA GLY A 249 28.51 50.62 5.89
C GLY A 249 29.57 49.76 6.59
N ASN A 250 29.67 48.45 6.32
CA ASN A 250 30.61 47.55 6.99
C ASN A 250 31.73 47.09 6.05
N GLN A 251 32.88 47.77 6.11
CA GLN A 251 34.07 47.47 5.31
C GLN A 251 34.60 46.03 5.49
N GLN A 252 34.30 45.36 6.61
CA GLN A 252 34.68 43.96 6.86
C GLN A 252 33.91 42.92 6.03
N THR A 253 32.99 43.36 5.17
CA THR A 253 32.18 42.49 4.29
C THR A 253 32.56 42.57 2.81
N PHE A 254 33.51 43.45 2.46
CA PHE A 254 33.98 43.65 1.10
C PHE A 254 35.11 42.68 0.75
N TYR A 255 35.13 42.21 -0.50
CA TYR A 255 36.19 41.32 -0.97
C TYR A 255 37.52 42.05 -1.13
N GLN A 256 38.60 41.38 -0.76
CA GLN A 256 39.96 41.80 -1.04
C GLN A 256 40.72 40.67 -1.74
N GLY A 257 41.12 40.91 -2.99
CA GLY A 257 41.76 39.91 -3.84
C GLY A 257 41.48 40.16 -5.32
N ASP A 258 41.95 39.23 -6.15
CA ASP A 258 41.86 39.28 -7.60
C ASP A 258 40.78 38.31 -8.10
N ILE A 259 39.97 38.72 -9.08
CA ILE A 259 39.01 37.87 -9.80
C ILE A 259 39.36 37.93 -11.28
N ALA A 260 39.67 36.80 -11.92
CA ALA A 260 40.06 36.76 -13.33
C ALA A 260 38.93 36.35 -14.27
N GLU A 261 38.04 35.46 -13.85
CA GLU A 261 36.94 34.96 -14.68
C GLU A 261 35.75 34.52 -13.83
N VAL A 262 34.52 34.82 -14.29
CA VAL A 262 33.26 34.40 -13.65
C VAL A 262 32.33 33.83 -14.72
N LEU A 263 31.87 32.59 -14.53
CA LEU A 263 30.92 31.89 -15.38
C LEU A 263 29.67 31.50 -14.57
N LEU A 264 28.47 31.83 -15.06
CA LEU A 264 27.22 31.35 -14.47
C LEU A 264 26.34 30.71 -15.55
N TYR A 265 25.95 29.46 -15.33
CA TYR A 265 25.00 28.70 -16.13
C TYR A 265 23.65 28.61 -15.43
N SER A 266 22.56 28.65 -16.19
CA SER A 266 21.17 28.56 -15.70
C SER A 266 20.71 27.13 -15.35
N ARG A 267 21.61 26.14 -15.51
CA ARG A 267 21.46 24.72 -15.15
C ARG A 267 22.75 24.15 -14.57
N PRO A 268 22.72 22.95 -13.95
CA PRO A 268 23.92 22.18 -13.66
C PRO A 268 24.57 21.70 -14.96
N LEU A 269 25.90 21.75 -15.02
CA LEU A 269 26.65 21.08 -16.09
C LEU A 269 26.71 19.56 -15.82
N SER A 270 26.74 18.77 -16.89
CA SER A 270 27.10 17.35 -16.82
C SER A 270 28.57 17.17 -16.42
N THR A 271 28.95 15.96 -15.99
CA THR A 271 30.34 15.67 -15.61
C THR A 271 31.34 16.03 -16.70
N LYS A 272 31.00 15.71 -17.98
CA LYS A 272 31.83 16.06 -19.13
C LYS A 272 31.91 17.57 -19.34
N GLU A 273 30.78 18.27 -19.43
CA GLU A 273 30.75 19.73 -19.65
C GLU A 273 31.50 20.48 -18.54
N ARG A 274 31.36 20.06 -17.28
CA ARG A 274 32.12 20.61 -16.14
C ARG A 274 33.62 20.42 -16.33
N VAL A 275 34.05 19.21 -16.70
CA VAL A 275 35.47 18.90 -16.93
C VAL A 275 36.02 19.67 -18.13
N ASP A 276 35.27 19.77 -19.23
CA ASP A 276 35.69 20.52 -20.43
C ASP A 276 35.86 22.02 -20.13
N VAL A 277 34.93 22.64 -19.40
CA VAL A 277 35.03 24.05 -18.95
C VAL A 277 36.13 24.22 -17.90
N GLY A 278 36.27 23.29 -16.95
CA GLY A 278 37.34 23.28 -15.95
C GLY A 278 38.73 23.20 -16.58
N LEU A 279 38.92 22.32 -17.56
CA LEU A 279 40.16 22.20 -18.34
C LEU A 279 40.44 23.44 -19.19
N HIS A 280 39.42 24.12 -19.72
CA HIS A 280 39.58 25.42 -20.38
C HIS A 280 40.18 26.45 -19.41
N LEU A 281 39.58 26.64 -18.23
CA LEU A 281 40.05 27.60 -17.23
C LEU A 281 41.47 27.25 -16.74
N THR A 282 41.70 25.96 -16.46
CA THR A 282 43.01 25.43 -16.04
C THR A 282 44.10 25.71 -17.07
N LYS A 283 43.81 25.50 -18.36
CA LYS A 283 44.74 25.80 -19.46
C LYS A 283 44.95 27.29 -19.67
N LYS A 284 43.90 28.11 -19.52
CA LYS A 284 43.95 29.57 -19.71
C LYS A 284 44.83 30.27 -18.67
N TYR A 285 44.71 29.84 -17.41
CA TYR A 285 45.41 30.41 -16.24
C TYR A 285 46.55 29.53 -15.69
N SER A 286 46.95 28.47 -16.41
CA SER A 286 48.05 27.56 -16.02
C SER A 286 47.92 27.00 -14.59
N LEU A 287 46.71 26.62 -14.20
CA LEU A 287 46.38 26.16 -12.85
C LEU A 287 46.77 24.69 -12.63
N LYS A 288 46.81 24.26 -11.37
CA LYS A 288 46.94 22.84 -10.98
C LYS A 288 45.62 22.36 -10.40
N THR A 289 44.95 21.45 -11.10
CA THR A 289 43.58 21.01 -10.83
C THR A 289 43.38 19.54 -11.18
N ASP A 290 42.36 18.90 -10.60
CA ASP A 290 42.03 17.48 -10.75
C ASP A 290 40.84 17.24 -11.72
N PHE A 291 40.71 18.05 -12.78
CA PHE A 291 39.69 17.83 -13.82
C PHE A 291 40.07 16.65 -14.73
N GLU A 292 39.59 15.44 -14.40
CA GLU A 292 39.80 14.22 -15.19
C GLU A 292 38.61 13.89 -16.12
N LEU A 293 38.89 13.28 -17.27
CA LEU A 293 37.84 12.83 -18.20
C LEU A 293 37.06 11.64 -17.60
N PRO A 294 35.72 11.63 -17.66
CA PRO A 294 34.92 10.52 -17.13
C PRO A 294 35.24 9.20 -17.85
N LEU A 295 35.08 8.09 -17.12
CA LEU A 295 35.21 6.74 -17.67
C LEU A 295 34.06 6.43 -18.63
N VAL A 296 34.36 5.85 -19.79
CA VAL A 296 33.37 5.49 -20.80
C VAL A 296 33.62 4.07 -21.28
N PHE A 297 32.55 3.27 -21.35
CA PHE A 297 32.60 1.83 -21.56
C PHE A 297 33.52 1.42 -22.71
N GLU A 298 33.38 2.01 -23.89
CA GLU A 298 34.11 1.58 -25.09
C GLU A 298 35.63 1.81 -24.99
N ARG A 299 36.07 2.83 -24.24
CA ARG A 299 37.48 3.20 -24.08
C ARG A 299 38.13 2.45 -22.92
N ASP A 300 37.48 2.46 -21.76
CA ASP A 300 38.14 2.13 -20.48
C ASP A 300 37.81 0.73 -19.95
N ILE A 301 36.63 0.20 -20.30
CA ILE A 301 36.07 -1.02 -19.68
C ILE A 301 35.93 -2.16 -20.68
N ARG A 302 35.54 -1.86 -21.92
CA ARG A 302 35.39 -2.85 -22.98
C ARG A 302 36.69 -3.59 -23.28
N PRO A 303 37.89 -2.98 -23.31
CA PRO A 303 39.15 -3.72 -23.49
C PRO A 303 39.42 -4.71 -22.35
N LEU A 304 39.05 -4.34 -21.12
CA LEU A 304 39.20 -5.17 -19.93
C LEU A 304 38.29 -6.41 -19.99
N LEU A 305 36.99 -6.22 -20.24
CA LEU A 305 36.05 -7.34 -20.39
C LEU A 305 36.31 -8.16 -21.66
N ALA A 306 36.85 -7.54 -22.73
CA ALA A 306 37.24 -8.25 -23.94
C ALA A 306 38.38 -9.23 -23.71
N LYS A 307 39.39 -8.84 -22.92
CA LYS A 307 40.50 -9.72 -22.56
C LYS A 307 40.02 -10.87 -21.65
N HIS A 308 39.27 -10.54 -20.60
CA HIS A 308 39.04 -11.45 -19.48
C HIS A 308 37.71 -12.21 -19.51
N CYS A 309 36.74 -11.83 -20.35
CA CYS A 309 35.36 -12.32 -20.21
C CYS A 309 34.62 -12.64 -21.53
N PHE A 310 35.05 -12.13 -22.70
CA PHE A 310 34.31 -12.33 -23.96
C PHE A 310 34.44 -13.74 -24.56
N GLU A 311 35.35 -14.59 -24.07
CA GLU A 311 35.44 -15.99 -24.50
C GLU A 311 34.18 -16.79 -24.11
N CYS A 312 33.64 -16.55 -22.91
CA CYS A 312 32.41 -17.20 -22.42
C CYS A 312 31.15 -16.30 -22.50
N HIS A 313 31.30 -14.98 -22.48
CA HIS A 313 30.20 -14.00 -22.45
C HIS A 313 30.26 -12.97 -23.59
N GLY A 314 30.58 -13.45 -24.78
CA GLY A 314 30.77 -12.67 -26.01
C GLY A 314 29.59 -12.75 -26.98
N SER A 315 29.90 -12.96 -28.26
CA SER A 315 28.89 -13.19 -29.31
C SER A 315 28.84 -14.63 -29.82
N GLU A 316 29.91 -15.40 -29.66
CA GLU A 316 29.98 -16.79 -30.10
C GLU A 316 29.57 -17.73 -28.96
N THR A 317 30.05 -17.45 -27.75
CA THR A 317 29.62 -18.08 -26.49
C THR A 317 28.87 -17.07 -25.63
N GLN A 318 27.75 -17.48 -25.03
CA GLN A 318 26.96 -16.71 -24.06
C GLN A 318 26.54 -17.63 -22.91
N GLU A 319 27.50 -18.05 -22.09
CA GLU A 319 27.21 -18.84 -20.88
C GLU A 319 26.25 -18.08 -19.96
N ALA A 320 25.27 -18.80 -19.41
CA ALA A 320 24.13 -18.26 -18.66
C ALA A 320 23.38 -17.14 -19.40
N GLU A 321 23.26 -17.23 -20.73
CA GLU A 321 22.65 -16.24 -21.64
C GLU A 321 23.27 -14.82 -21.56
N LEU A 322 24.47 -14.70 -20.98
CA LEU A 322 25.08 -13.41 -20.68
C LEU A 322 25.98 -12.89 -21.81
N ASN A 323 25.81 -11.62 -22.16
CA ASN A 323 26.65 -10.90 -23.12
C ASN A 323 27.19 -9.60 -22.49
N LEU A 324 28.52 -9.51 -22.38
CA LEU A 324 29.23 -8.37 -21.77
C LEU A 324 29.73 -7.34 -22.80
N ARG A 325 29.39 -7.50 -24.08
CA ARG A 325 29.96 -6.69 -25.18
C ARG A 325 29.41 -5.26 -25.28
N THR A 326 28.32 -4.95 -24.59
CA THR A 326 27.56 -3.69 -24.63
C THR A 326 26.97 -3.38 -23.26
N VAL A 327 26.68 -2.11 -22.98
CA VAL A 327 26.04 -1.74 -21.71
C VAL A 327 24.57 -2.13 -21.72
N SER A 328 23.88 -2.06 -22.86
CA SER A 328 22.51 -2.58 -22.99
C SER A 328 22.43 -4.06 -22.63
N SER A 329 23.35 -4.90 -23.10
CA SER A 329 23.35 -6.34 -22.77
C SER A 329 23.73 -6.60 -21.31
N MET A 330 24.60 -5.79 -20.70
CA MET A 330 24.88 -5.91 -19.26
C MET A 330 23.70 -5.46 -18.37
N LEU A 331 22.94 -4.45 -18.81
CA LEU A 331 21.70 -3.99 -18.18
C LEU A 331 20.49 -4.90 -18.46
N GLN A 332 20.51 -5.69 -19.52
CA GLN A 332 19.57 -6.79 -19.74
C GLN A 332 19.94 -7.99 -18.87
N GLY A 333 21.24 -8.33 -18.83
CA GLY A 333 21.80 -9.49 -18.15
C GLY A 333 21.59 -10.80 -18.91
N GLY A 334 21.81 -11.91 -18.20
CA GLY A 334 21.54 -13.27 -18.66
C GLY A 334 20.46 -13.96 -17.81
N GLU A 335 20.52 -15.27 -17.63
CA GLU A 335 19.55 -16.10 -16.88
C GLU A 335 19.22 -15.54 -15.46
N ALA A 336 20.18 -14.90 -14.81
CA ALA A 336 20.05 -14.33 -13.47
C ALA A 336 19.65 -12.83 -13.45
N GLY A 337 19.39 -12.22 -14.60
CA GLY A 337 19.08 -10.80 -14.78
C GLY A 337 20.32 -9.87 -14.80
N PRO A 338 20.11 -8.54 -14.87
CA PRO A 338 21.12 -7.51 -15.16
C PRO A 338 22.45 -7.66 -14.40
N VAL A 339 23.60 -7.80 -15.05
CA VAL A 339 24.86 -8.02 -14.31
C VAL A 339 25.46 -6.75 -13.70
N ILE A 340 25.00 -5.57 -14.14
CA ILE A 340 25.35 -4.27 -13.54
C ILE A 340 24.09 -3.54 -13.08
N VAL A 341 24.22 -2.81 -11.98
CA VAL A 341 23.22 -1.86 -11.46
C VAL A 341 23.86 -0.49 -11.43
N ARG A 342 23.36 0.43 -12.25
CA ARG A 342 23.89 1.80 -12.40
C ARG A 342 23.91 2.55 -11.06
N GLY A 343 25.00 3.27 -10.81
CA GLY A 343 25.25 3.96 -9.54
C GLY A 343 25.68 3.05 -8.39
N HIS A 344 25.51 1.74 -8.53
CA HIS A 344 25.53 0.77 -7.42
C HIS A 344 26.45 -0.43 -7.72
N PRO A 345 27.79 -0.24 -7.70
CA PRO A 345 28.74 -1.34 -7.86
C PRO A 345 28.54 -2.44 -6.81
N GLU A 346 28.14 -2.09 -5.59
CA GLU A 346 27.85 -3.02 -4.49
C GLU A 346 26.63 -3.93 -4.73
N HIS A 347 25.71 -3.52 -5.61
CA HIS A 347 24.53 -4.32 -6.01
C HIS A 347 24.72 -5.01 -7.38
N SER A 348 25.87 -4.81 -8.02
CA SER A 348 26.18 -5.36 -9.35
C SER A 348 26.75 -6.77 -9.24
N GLU A 349 26.04 -7.77 -9.78
CA GLU A 349 26.48 -9.17 -9.75
C GLU A 349 27.86 -9.35 -10.40
N LEU A 350 28.17 -8.58 -11.46
CA LEU A 350 29.49 -8.55 -12.11
C LEU A 350 30.63 -8.28 -11.12
N ILE A 351 30.45 -7.29 -10.22
CA ILE A 351 31.45 -6.98 -9.19
C ILE A 351 31.52 -8.12 -8.18
N SER A 352 30.37 -8.62 -7.71
CA SER A 352 30.31 -9.69 -6.71
C SER A 352 31.00 -10.99 -7.18
N VAL A 353 30.81 -11.41 -8.43
CA VAL A 353 31.43 -12.64 -8.95
C VAL A 353 32.94 -12.48 -9.18
N ILE A 354 33.39 -11.31 -9.64
CA ILE A 354 34.82 -11.02 -9.84
C ILE A 354 35.56 -10.89 -8.51
N GLU A 355 35.00 -10.17 -7.53
CA GLU A 355 35.58 -10.07 -6.17
C GLU A 355 35.61 -11.41 -5.43
N SER A 356 34.63 -12.29 -5.68
CA SER A 356 34.65 -13.65 -5.14
C SER A 356 35.69 -14.57 -5.80
N HIS A 357 36.43 -14.07 -6.80
CA HIS A 357 37.43 -14.80 -7.59
C HIS A 357 36.91 -16.09 -8.25
N LYS A 358 35.59 -16.17 -8.47
CA LYS A 358 34.91 -17.25 -9.21
C LYS A 358 34.91 -17.03 -10.72
N MET A 359 34.92 -15.76 -11.14
CA MET A 359 34.97 -15.35 -12.54
C MET A 359 36.07 -14.30 -12.76
N PRO A 360 36.81 -14.35 -13.88
CA PRO A 360 36.87 -15.48 -14.82
C PRO A 360 37.45 -16.75 -14.16
N PRO A 361 37.15 -17.94 -14.70
CA PRO A 361 37.72 -19.19 -14.22
C PRO A 361 39.20 -19.29 -14.60
N GLY A 362 39.97 -20.06 -13.82
CA GLY A 362 41.42 -20.19 -14.02
C GLY A 362 42.22 -19.01 -13.48
N ASP A 363 43.38 -18.72 -14.10
CA ASP A 363 44.40 -17.81 -13.56
C ASP A 363 44.33 -16.37 -14.10
N ASP A 364 43.62 -16.08 -15.19
CA ASP A 364 43.54 -14.73 -15.80
C ASP A 364 42.54 -13.81 -15.08
N LYS A 365 42.63 -13.77 -13.74
CA LYS A 365 41.76 -12.97 -12.87
C LYS A 365 42.11 -11.48 -12.93
N LEU A 366 41.08 -10.64 -12.81
CA LEU A 366 41.27 -9.20 -12.71
C LEU A 366 41.99 -8.84 -11.41
N ASN A 367 42.95 -7.92 -11.50
CA ASN A 367 43.64 -7.35 -10.36
C ASN A 367 42.79 -6.26 -9.67
N ARG A 368 43.26 -5.78 -8.50
CA ARG A 368 42.52 -4.79 -7.70
C ARG A 368 42.25 -3.48 -8.43
N GLU A 369 43.21 -2.97 -9.20
CA GLU A 369 43.07 -1.70 -9.93
C GLU A 369 42.01 -1.83 -11.04
N GLN A 370 41.99 -2.95 -11.75
CA GLN A 370 40.99 -3.28 -12.77
C GLN A 370 39.58 -3.43 -12.17
N ILE A 371 39.47 -4.04 -10.99
CA ILE A 371 38.20 -4.16 -10.25
C ILE A 371 37.72 -2.79 -9.76
N ASP A 372 38.61 -1.97 -9.21
CA ASP A 372 38.24 -0.64 -8.71
C ASP A 372 37.89 0.33 -9.88
N LEU A 373 38.48 0.15 -11.07
CA LEU A 373 38.08 0.83 -12.31
C LEU A 373 36.64 0.44 -12.74
N LEU A 374 36.31 -0.85 -12.73
CA LEU A 374 34.94 -1.33 -12.99
C LEU A 374 33.94 -0.76 -11.99
N LYS A 375 34.27 -0.75 -10.70
CA LYS A 375 33.41 -0.17 -9.65
C LYS A 375 33.21 1.33 -9.85
N LEU A 376 34.26 2.07 -10.18
CA LEU A 376 34.19 3.51 -10.41
C LEU A 376 33.31 3.83 -11.61
N TRP A 377 33.49 3.13 -12.72
CA TRP A 377 32.64 3.27 -13.91
C TRP A 377 31.16 2.95 -13.62
N ILE A 378 30.85 1.86 -12.89
CA ILE A 378 29.47 1.54 -12.52
C ILE A 378 28.86 2.58 -11.58
N ARG A 379 29.65 3.08 -10.61
CA ARG A 379 29.25 4.15 -9.69
C ARG A 379 28.94 5.45 -10.44
N ASP A 380 29.71 5.74 -11.47
CA ASP A 380 29.52 6.89 -12.36
C ASP A 380 28.55 6.55 -13.52
N ASP A 381 27.40 5.95 -13.15
CA ASP A 381 26.27 5.59 -14.01
C ASP A 381 26.58 4.64 -15.20
N ALA A 382 27.70 3.93 -15.20
CA ALA A 382 28.09 3.01 -16.28
C ALA A 382 28.00 3.67 -17.67
N ALA A 383 28.64 4.84 -17.82
CA ALA A 383 28.59 5.66 -19.02
C ALA A 383 29.13 4.95 -20.28
N THR A 384 28.54 5.23 -21.44
CA THR A 384 28.79 4.56 -22.72
C THR A 384 28.43 5.48 -23.88
N ASN A 385 29.05 5.29 -25.04
CA ASN A 385 28.67 5.92 -26.30
C ASN A 385 27.51 5.19 -27.01
N GLU A 386 27.01 4.09 -26.45
CA GLU A 386 25.87 3.32 -26.94
C GLU A 386 24.55 4.05 -26.67
N ASN A 387 23.65 4.10 -27.66
CA ASN A 387 22.24 4.38 -27.39
C ASN A 387 21.65 3.18 -26.66
N ILE A 388 21.46 3.30 -25.34
CA ILE A 388 21.04 2.18 -24.48
C ILE A 388 19.63 1.73 -24.87
N VAL A 389 19.53 0.50 -25.35
CA VAL A 389 18.27 -0.17 -25.66
C VAL A 389 18.24 -1.48 -24.90
N VAL A 390 17.83 -1.43 -23.63
CA VAL A 390 17.47 -2.63 -22.89
C VAL A 390 16.22 -3.21 -23.54
N LYS A 391 16.38 -4.26 -24.35
CA LYS A 391 15.23 -4.99 -24.89
C LYS A 391 14.44 -5.52 -23.71
N ARG A 392 13.14 -5.21 -23.68
CA ARG A 392 12.20 -5.89 -22.77
C ARG A 392 12.38 -7.40 -22.98
N PRO A 393 12.56 -8.21 -21.92
CA PRO A 393 12.52 -9.66 -22.06
C PRO A 393 11.20 -10.01 -22.75
N GLU A 394 11.29 -10.75 -23.86
CA GLU A 394 10.09 -11.24 -24.52
C GLU A 394 9.37 -12.23 -23.60
N GLY A 395 8.06 -12.29 -23.79
CA GLY A 395 7.19 -13.18 -23.04
C GLY A 395 7.66 -14.63 -23.11
N LYS A 396 7.74 -15.32 -21.97
CA LYS A 396 8.01 -16.76 -21.92
C LYS A 396 6.75 -17.60 -22.17
N VAL A 397 5.58 -16.99 -22.33
CA VAL A 397 4.31 -17.69 -22.58
C VAL A 397 4.26 -18.18 -24.02
N THR A 398 4.26 -19.50 -24.19
CA THR A 398 4.20 -20.17 -25.50
C THR A 398 2.78 -20.15 -26.09
N ALA A 399 2.66 -20.58 -27.35
CA ALA A 399 1.36 -20.83 -27.97
C ALA A 399 0.63 -22.04 -27.36
N GLU A 400 1.35 -22.98 -26.73
CA GLU A 400 0.77 -24.15 -26.04
C GLU A 400 0.21 -23.76 -24.67
N ASP A 401 0.92 -22.93 -23.90
CA ASP A 401 0.43 -22.39 -22.62
C ASP A 401 -0.93 -21.69 -22.77
N ARG A 402 -1.09 -20.94 -23.86
CA ARG A 402 -2.33 -20.23 -24.19
C ARG A 402 -3.49 -21.17 -24.54
N GLN A 403 -3.24 -22.44 -24.89
CA GLN A 403 -4.30 -23.43 -25.15
C GLN A 403 -4.94 -23.98 -23.86
N HIS A 404 -4.37 -23.71 -22.69
CA HIS A 404 -5.00 -24.12 -21.44
C HIS A 404 -6.39 -23.48 -21.27
N TRP A 405 -7.39 -24.28 -20.90
CA TRP A 405 -8.82 -23.90 -20.90
C TRP A 405 -9.14 -22.61 -20.13
N ALA A 406 -8.40 -22.33 -19.04
CA ALA A 406 -8.59 -21.12 -18.24
C ALA A 406 -8.18 -19.84 -18.99
N TRP A 407 -7.20 -19.93 -19.89
CA TRP A 407 -6.64 -18.82 -20.66
C TRP A 407 -7.28 -18.67 -22.05
N GLN A 408 -8.34 -19.44 -22.31
CA GLN A 408 -9.19 -19.31 -23.48
C GLN A 408 -10.42 -18.46 -23.17
N MET A 409 -10.85 -17.65 -24.15
CA MET A 409 -12.13 -16.94 -24.07
C MET A 409 -13.25 -17.95 -23.87
N PRO A 410 -14.15 -17.78 -22.89
CA PRO A 410 -15.36 -18.58 -22.79
C PRO A 410 -16.09 -18.74 -24.11
N GLU A 411 -16.60 -19.94 -24.39
CA GLU A 411 -17.47 -20.15 -25.53
C GLU A 411 -18.91 -19.71 -25.23
N LYS A 412 -19.58 -19.05 -26.18
CA LYS A 412 -21.04 -18.82 -26.10
C LYS A 412 -21.81 -20.10 -26.44
N SER A 413 -21.66 -21.12 -25.58
CA SER A 413 -22.36 -22.41 -25.72
C SER A 413 -23.88 -22.22 -25.69
N LYS A 414 -24.60 -22.97 -26.53
CA LYS A 414 -26.06 -23.09 -26.42
C LYS A 414 -26.41 -24.21 -25.43
N PRO A 415 -27.52 -24.11 -24.67
CA PRO A 415 -28.02 -25.22 -23.88
C PRO A 415 -28.24 -26.45 -24.77
N PRO A 416 -27.76 -27.65 -24.40
CA PRO A 416 -27.92 -28.86 -25.19
C PRO A 416 -29.38 -29.32 -25.20
N THR A 417 -29.73 -30.19 -26.15
CA THR A 417 -31.01 -30.92 -26.18
C THR A 417 -30.75 -32.35 -25.73
N THR A 418 -31.61 -32.90 -24.88
CA THR A 418 -31.43 -34.22 -24.23
C THR A 418 -32.75 -34.98 -24.16
N SER A 419 -32.74 -36.31 -24.19
CA SER A 419 -33.99 -37.08 -23.99
C SER A 419 -34.60 -36.87 -22.59
N LEU A 420 -33.79 -36.35 -21.66
CA LEU A 420 -34.20 -36.00 -20.31
C LEU A 420 -34.78 -34.58 -20.18
N ASP A 421 -34.96 -33.81 -21.25
CA ASP A 421 -35.41 -32.40 -21.23
C ASP A 421 -36.70 -32.15 -20.43
N ARG A 422 -37.59 -33.15 -20.32
CA ARG A 422 -38.78 -33.12 -19.45
C ARG A 422 -38.47 -32.95 -17.95
N HIS A 423 -37.23 -33.17 -17.54
CA HIS A 423 -36.72 -32.99 -16.19
C HIS A 423 -36.00 -31.63 -15.99
N ALA A 424 -35.88 -30.80 -17.03
CA ALA A 424 -35.30 -29.47 -16.92
C ALA A 424 -36.34 -28.42 -16.47
N ASN A 425 -35.98 -27.57 -15.50
CA ASN A 425 -36.74 -26.37 -15.16
C ASN A 425 -36.10 -25.10 -15.77
N ASN A 426 -34.78 -25.10 -15.95
CA ASN A 426 -34.07 -24.06 -16.70
C ASN A 426 -32.85 -24.62 -17.45
N ASP A 427 -32.10 -23.75 -18.14
CA ASP A 427 -31.00 -24.15 -19.00
C ASP A 427 -29.80 -24.79 -18.26
N ILE A 428 -29.61 -24.51 -16.96
CA ILE A 428 -28.59 -25.20 -16.14
C ILE A 428 -28.87 -26.70 -16.14
N ASP A 429 -30.13 -27.07 -15.96
CA ASP A 429 -30.54 -28.47 -15.90
C ASP A 429 -30.22 -29.18 -17.21
N ARG A 430 -30.34 -28.53 -18.38
CA ARG A 430 -30.01 -29.16 -19.66
C ARG A 430 -28.54 -29.57 -19.76
N PHE A 431 -27.63 -28.70 -19.34
CA PHE A 431 -26.19 -29.02 -19.34
C PHE A 431 -25.85 -30.19 -18.39
N VAL A 432 -26.48 -30.23 -17.22
CA VAL A 432 -26.29 -31.31 -16.24
C VAL A 432 -26.89 -32.62 -16.76
N LEU A 433 -28.15 -32.59 -17.22
CA LEU A 433 -28.87 -33.74 -17.75
C LEU A 433 -28.18 -34.35 -18.99
N ALA A 434 -27.57 -33.54 -19.86
CA ALA A 434 -26.78 -34.05 -20.97
C ALA A 434 -25.52 -34.82 -20.50
N GLY A 435 -24.87 -34.36 -19.42
CA GLY A 435 -23.77 -35.10 -18.77
C GLY A 435 -24.25 -36.41 -18.12
N LEU A 436 -25.40 -36.38 -17.45
CA LEU A 436 -26.02 -37.58 -16.88
C LEU A 436 -26.42 -38.61 -17.96
N GLU A 437 -27.00 -38.15 -19.06
CA GLU A 437 -27.41 -39.01 -20.18
C GLU A 437 -26.21 -39.71 -20.84
N ALA A 438 -25.08 -39.00 -21.02
CA ALA A 438 -23.83 -39.57 -21.54
C ALA A 438 -23.32 -40.73 -20.68
N GLU A 439 -23.35 -40.58 -19.35
CA GLU A 439 -22.92 -41.60 -18.37
C GLU A 439 -24.07 -42.52 -17.91
N LYS A 440 -25.23 -42.48 -18.58
CA LYS A 440 -26.43 -43.33 -18.33
C LYS A 440 -27.04 -43.18 -16.92
N LEU A 441 -26.69 -42.11 -16.21
CA LEU A 441 -27.25 -41.73 -14.92
C LEU A 441 -28.61 -41.01 -15.10
N LYS A 442 -29.34 -40.87 -13.99
CA LYS A 442 -30.63 -40.16 -13.94
C LYS A 442 -30.63 -39.19 -12.75
N PRO A 443 -31.29 -38.04 -12.87
CA PRO A 443 -31.45 -37.12 -11.75
C PRO A 443 -32.29 -37.76 -10.65
N SER A 444 -31.93 -37.48 -9.40
CA SER A 444 -32.67 -37.88 -8.22
C SER A 444 -33.98 -37.10 -8.09
N LYS A 445 -34.90 -37.60 -7.26
CA LYS A 445 -36.17 -36.89 -7.01
C LYS A 445 -35.91 -35.51 -6.40
N ARG A 446 -36.87 -34.61 -6.61
CA ARG A 446 -36.94 -33.32 -5.91
C ARG A 446 -37.04 -33.54 -4.39
N ALA A 447 -36.28 -32.78 -3.62
CA ALA A 447 -36.33 -32.81 -2.16
C ALA A 447 -37.70 -32.36 -1.62
N THR A 448 -38.01 -32.74 -0.37
CA THR A 448 -39.28 -32.36 0.28
C THR A 448 -39.39 -30.84 0.46
N PRO A 449 -40.60 -30.28 0.57
CA PRO A 449 -40.80 -28.85 0.81
C PRO A 449 -40.02 -28.33 2.04
N GLU A 450 -39.99 -29.10 3.12
CA GLU A 450 -39.28 -28.81 4.37
C GLU A 450 -37.77 -28.75 4.15
N ALA A 451 -37.20 -29.74 3.47
CA ALA A 451 -35.77 -29.79 3.15
C ALA A 451 -35.36 -28.62 2.25
N LEU A 452 -36.15 -28.33 1.20
CA LEU A 452 -35.91 -27.19 0.31
C LEU A 452 -35.99 -25.85 1.05
N LEU A 453 -36.95 -25.66 1.95
CA LEU A 453 -37.08 -24.46 2.77
C LEU A 453 -35.86 -24.29 3.70
N ARG A 454 -35.47 -25.36 4.41
CA ARG A 454 -34.29 -25.35 5.29
C ARG A 454 -33.03 -24.99 4.50
N ARG A 455 -32.79 -25.69 3.38
CA ARG A 455 -31.66 -25.49 2.47
C ARG A 455 -31.57 -24.04 1.98
N VAL A 456 -32.64 -23.51 1.39
CA VAL A 456 -32.62 -22.18 0.79
C VAL A 456 -32.53 -21.05 1.84
N CYS A 457 -33.13 -21.20 3.03
CA CYS A 457 -32.96 -20.23 4.11
C CYS A 457 -31.50 -20.17 4.59
N LEU A 458 -30.86 -21.33 4.80
CA LEU A 458 -29.47 -21.41 5.23
C LEU A 458 -28.49 -20.92 4.17
N ASP A 459 -28.71 -21.26 2.90
CA ASP A 459 -27.86 -20.82 1.78
C ASP A 459 -27.99 -19.32 1.51
N LEU A 460 -29.22 -18.77 1.51
CA LEU A 460 -29.45 -17.37 1.15
C LEU A 460 -29.25 -16.40 2.33
N THR A 461 -29.52 -16.80 3.57
CA THR A 461 -29.44 -15.88 4.74
C THR A 461 -28.47 -16.31 5.84
N GLY A 462 -28.01 -17.57 5.81
CA GLY A 462 -27.18 -18.16 6.87
C GLY A 462 -27.97 -18.59 8.11
N LEU A 463 -29.30 -18.49 8.10
CA LEU A 463 -30.19 -18.76 9.23
C LEU A 463 -31.21 -19.85 8.88
N PRO A 464 -31.64 -20.69 9.84
CA PRO A 464 -32.75 -21.61 9.64
C PRO A 464 -34.09 -20.85 9.53
N PRO A 465 -35.11 -21.44 8.88
CA PRO A 465 -36.46 -20.86 8.88
C PRO A 465 -37.05 -20.83 10.29
N THR A 466 -37.80 -19.79 10.62
CA THR A 466 -38.61 -19.77 11.86
C THR A 466 -39.87 -20.64 11.71
N LEU A 467 -40.45 -21.11 12.81
CA LEU A 467 -41.71 -21.90 12.79
C LEU A 467 -42.82 -21.25 11.96
N LYS A 468 -43.00 -19.93 12.08
CA LYS A 468 -43.98 -19.15 11.30
C LYS A 468 -43.69 -19.15 9.80
N GLU A 469 -42.41 -19.21 9.40
CA GLU A 469 -42.02 -19.31 8.00
C GLU A 469 -42.17 -20.73 7.45
N ILE A 470 -41.98 -21.76 8.28
CA ILE A 470 -42.28 -23.15 7.95
C ILE A 470 -43.78 -23.30 7.69
N GLU A 471 -44.62 -22.90 8.66
CA GLU A 471 -46.08 -22.93 8.54
C GLU A 471 -46.57 -22.17 7.30
N ALA A 472 -46.13 -20.92 7.11
CA ALA A 472 -46.55 -20.10 5.97
C ALA A 472 -46.16 -20.72 4.62
N TYR A 473 -44.96 -21.32 4.50
CA TYR A 473 -44.50 -21.92 3.26
C TYR A 473 -45.18 -23.27 2.95
N LEU A 474 -45.42 -24.10 3.97
CA LEU A 474 -46.09 -25.39 3.79
C LEU A 474 -47.58 -25.21 3.47
N ASN A 475 -48.23 -24.21 4.06
CA ASN A 475 -49.63 -23.85 3.79
C ASN A 475 -49.83 -23.13 2.45
N ASP A 476 -48.80 -22.50 1.89
CA ASP A 476 -48.88 -21.89 0.56
C ASP A 476 -49.01 -22.96 -0.53
N LYS A 477 -50.10 -22.91 -1.30
CA LYS A 477 -50.40 -23.81 -2.42
C LYS A 477 -50.10 -23.19 -3.79
N SER A 478 -49.51 -21.98 -3.82
CA SER A 478 -49.07 -21.30 -5.02
C SER A 478 -48.07 -22.18 -5.80
N PRO A 479 -48.24 -22.36 -7.13
CA PRO A 479 -47.24 -23.03 -7.96
C PRO A 479 -45.91 -22.27 -8.00
N LYS A 480 -45.90 -20.99 -7.60
CA LYS A 480 -44.70 -20.14 -7.51
C LYS A 480 -44.16 -19.97 -6.07
N ARG A 481 -44.69 -20.68 -5.07
CA ARG A 481 -44.31 -20.51 -3.65
C ARG A 481 -42.81 -20.53 -3.40
N PHE A 482 -42.06 -21.39 -4.09
CA PHE A 482 -40.61 -21.49 -3.95
C PHE A 482 -39.87 -20.30 -4.58
N GLU A 483 -40.32 -19.80 -5.74
CA GLU A 483 -39.80 -18.58 -6.34
C GLU A 483 -40.06 -17.35 -5.44
N GLN A 484 -41.28 -17.25 -4.93
CA GLN A 484 -41.71 -16.17 -4.03
C GLN A 484 -40.94 -16.19 -2.70
N LEU A 485 -40.63 -17.39 -2.18
CA LEU A 485 -39.73 -17.58 -1.04
C LEU A 485 -38.31 -17.07 -1.34
N ILE A 486 -37.73 -17.41 -2.49
CA ILE A 486 -36.40 -16.94 -2.89
C ILE A 486 -36.38 -15.41 -2.97
N ASP A 487 -37.36 -14.80 -3.64
CA ASP A 487 -37.46 -13.34 -3.76
C ASP A 487 -37.60 -12.65 -2.39
N ARG A 488 -38.29 -13.27 -1.42
CA ARG A 488 -38.40 -12.80 -0.04
C ARG A 488 -37.05 -12.89 0.70
N LEU A 489 -36.36 -14.02 0.59
CA LEU A 489 -35.05 -14.25 1.22
C LEU A 489 -33.97 -13.33 0.63
N MET A 490 -33.99 -13.09 -0.68
CA MET A 490 -33.08 -12.17 -1.36
C MET A 490 -33.32 -10.69 -1.01
N LYS A 491 -34.53 -10.33 -0.56
CA LYS A 491 -34.85 -9.01 0.01
C LYS A 491 -34.51 -8.90 1.50
N SER A 492 -34.18 -10.00 2.17
CA SER A 492 -33.76 -10.00 3.58
C SER A 492 -32.43 -9.28 3.74
N ARG A 493 -32.31 -8.41 4.74
CA ARG A 493 -31.04 -7.75 5.09
C ARG A 493 -29.95 -8.73 5.56
N HIS A 494 -30.35 -9.96 5.92
CA HIS A 494 -29.45 -11.06 6.27
C HIS A 494 -28.79 -11.72 5.06
N PHE A 495 -29.24 -11.44 3.83
CA PHE A 495 -28.64 -11.96 2.61
C PHE A 495 -27.18 -11.52 2.46
N GLY A 496 -26.94 -10.21 2.58
CA GLY A 496 -25.59 -9.63 2.49
C GLY A 496 -24.66 -10.08 3.61
N GLU A 497 -25.18 -10.46 4.78
CA GLU A 497 -24.37 -11.05 5.86
C GLU A 497 -23.86 -12.45 5.51
N ARG A 498 -24.67 -13.26 4.81
CA ARG A 498 -24.28 -14.59 4.33
C ARG A 498 -23.37 -14.51 3.10
N TRP A 499 -23.76 -13.76 2.09
CA TRP A 499 -23.01 -13.70 0.83
C TRP A 499 -21.76 -12.82 0.91
N GLY A 500 -21.81 -11.73 1.69
CA GLY A 500 -20.65 -10.92 1.99
C GLY A 500 -19.56 -11.69 2.76
N ARG A 501 -19.92 -12.66 3.61
CA ARG A 501 -18.93 -13.53 4.30
C ARG A 501 -18.04 -14.28 3.30
N HIS A 502 -18.60 -14.82 2.22
CA HIS A 502 -17.83 -15.54 1.20
C HIS A 502 -16.81 -14.65 0.49
N TRP A 503 -17.14 -13.36 0.27
CA TRP A 503 -16.15 -12.39 -0.22
C TRP A 503 -15.10 -12.04 0.85
N LEU A 504 -15.49 -11.91 2.12
CA LEU A 504 -14.56 -11.54 3.19
C LEU A 504 -13.47 -12.60 3.42
N ASP A 505 -13.80 -13.88 3.27
CA ASP A 505 -12.84 -14.99 3.34
C ASP A 505 -11.83 -14.92 2.17
N VAL A 506 -12.32 -14.71 0.93
CA VAL A 506 -11.48 -14.52 -0.27
C VAL A 506 -10.62 -13.25 -0.17
N ALA A 507 -11.17 -12.17 0.38
CA ALA A 507 -10.50 -10.89 0.56
C ALA A 507 -9.42 -10.92 1.67
N GLY A 508 -9.26 -12.02 2.39
CA GLY A 508 -8.32 -12.13 3.51
C GLY A 508 -8.71 -11.29 4.73
N TYR A 509 -9.99 -10.94 4.87
CA TYR A 509 -10.43 -9.94 5.84
C TYR A 509 -10.27 -10.38 7.30
N VAL A 510 -9.61 -9.52 8.07
CA VAL A 510 -9.60 -9.53 9.53
C VAL A 510 -9.83 -8.11 10.06
N GLY A 511 -10.32 -8.01 11.30
CA GLY A 511 -10.57 -6.74 12.00
C GLY A 511 -9.34 -6.13 12.68
N VAL A 512 -8.19 -6.81 12.60
CA VAL A 512 -6.91 -6.42 13.20
C VAL A 512 -5.87 -6.05 12.14
N TYR A 513 -4.85 -5.29 12.53
CA TYR A 513 -3.59 -5.17 11.79
C TYR A 513 -2.54 -6.11 12.40
N GLY A 514 -1.50 -6.42 11.61
CA GLY A 514 -0.41 -7.31 12.03
C GLY A 514 -0.76 -8.79 12.18
N SER A 515 0.20 -9.50 12.78
CA SER A 515 0.19 -10.92 13.08
C SER A 515 -0.48 -11.20 14.42
N ASP A 516 -1.51 -12.04 14.43
CA ASP A 516 -2.09 -12.60 15.64
C ASP A 516 -1.24 -13.77 16.18
N ASN A 517 -0.01 -13.50 16.62
CA ASN A 517 0.90 -14.51 17.15
C ASN A 517 0.71 -14.78 18.66
N ASP A 518 -0.06 -13.93 19.35
CA ASP A 518 -0.47 -14.10 20.74
C ASP A 518 -1.99 -13.90 20.86
N ALA A 519 -2.66 -14.74 21.64
CA ALA A 519 -4.08 -14.61 21.94
C ALA A 519 -4.38 -13.32 22.72
N ALA A 520 -3.49 -12.89 23.62
CA ALA A 520 -3.62 -11.72 24.49
C ALA A 520 -3.44 -10.39 23.74
N ILE A 521 -2.64 -10.36 22.68
CA ILE A 521 -2.34 -9.14 21.92
C ILE A 521 -3.36 -8.98 20.79
N ILE A 522 -4.35 -8.11 21.00
CA ILE A 522 -5.35 -7.74 19.99
C ILE A 522 -5.05 -6.33 19.47
N LYS A 523 -4.79 -6.22 18.17
CA LYS A 523 -4.42 -4.98 17.47
C LYS A 523 -5.52 -4.52 16.50
N PRO A 524 -6.66 -3.98 16.97
CA PRO A 524 -7.76 -3.61 16.09
C PRO A 524 -7.42 -2.38 15.23
N LEU A 525 -7.60 -2.44 13.91
CA LEU A 525 -7.43 -1.26 13.07
C LEU A 525 -8.69 -0.37 13.18
N PRO A 526 -8.57 0.91 13.61
CA PRO A 526 -9.73 1.79 13.78
C PRO A 526 -10.60 1.85 12.53
N GLY A 527 -11.90 1.63 12.69
CA GLY A 527 -12.85 1.68 11.59
C GLY A 527 -12.85 0.51 10.60
N LYS A 528 -11.90 -0.44 10.66
CA LYS A 528 -11.76 -1.55 9.67
C LYS A 528 -13.02 -2.39 9.49
N TRP A 529 -13.86 -2.50 10.52
CA TRP A 529 -15.19 -3.14 10.46
C TRP A 529 -16.15 -2.49 9.46
N ARG A 530 -15.94 -1.23 9.06
CA ARG A 530 -16.74 -0.56 8.03
C ARG A 530 -16.53 -1.16 6.65
N TYR A 531 -15.35 -1.73 6.37
CA TYR A 531 -15.14 -2.48 5.13
C TYR A 531 -16.02 -3.73 5.08
N ARG A 532 -16.12 -4.49 6.18
CA ARG A 532 -17.09 -5.60 6.30
C ARG A 532 -18.52 -5.13 6.08
N ASP A 533 -18.91 -3.99 6.64
CA ASP A 533 -20.27 -3.47 6.49
C ASP A 533 -20.56 -2.94 5.07
N TYR A 534 -19.56 -2.36 4.41
CA TYR A 534 -19.62 -1.99 2.99
C TYR A 534 -19.82 -3.21 2.09
N VAL A 535 -19.10 -4.32 2.36
CA VAL A 535 -19.31 -5.59 1.66
C VAL A 535 -20.73 -6.10 1.88
N ILE A 536 -21.19 -6.17 3.14
CA ILE A 536 -22.55 -6.62 3.49
C ILE A 536 -23.63 -5.76 2.81
N ARG A 537 -23.48 -4.43 2.76
CA ARG A 537 -24.38 -3.53 2.02
C ARG A 537 -24.34 -3.81 0.52
N SER A 538 -23.16 -3.87 -0.09
CA SER A 538 -23.00 -4.08 -1.53
C SER A 538 -23.70 -5.36 -2.01
N PHE A 539 -23.64 -6.47 -1.24
CA PHE A 539 -24.39 -7.69 -1.54
C PHE A 539 -25.90 -7.57 -1.26
N ASN A 540 -26.32 -6.80 -0.24
CA ASN A 540 -27.74 -6.53 0.02
C ASN A 540 -28.40 -5.65 -1.05
N GLU A 541 -27.68 -4.67 -1.57
CA GLU A 541 -28.08 -3.80 -2.70
C GLU A 541 -27.87 -4.49 -4.06
N ASP A 542 -27.19 -5.65 -4.05
CA ASP A 542 -26.83 -6.45 -5.22
C ASP A 542 -26.00 -5.64 -6.24
N LYS A 543 -25.11 -4.77 -5.72
CA LYS A 543 -24.19 -3.94 -6.51
C LYS A 543 -23.53 -4.78 -7.62
N PRO A 544 -23.53 -4.32 -8.89
CA PRO A 544 -22.88 -5.04 -9.98
C PRO A 544 -21.45 -5.44 -9.61
N PHE A 545 -21.10 -6.71 -9.79
CA PHE A 545 -19.82 -7.23 -9.28
C PHE A 545 -18.61 -6.56 -9.95
N ASN A 546 -18.74 -6.16 -11.22
CA ASN A 546 -17.76 -5.31 -11.88
C ASN A 546 -17.54 -3.97 -11.16
N GLN A 547 -18.62 -3.22 -10.86
CA GLN A 547 -18.54 -1.98 -10.09
C GLN A 547 -17.93 -2.21 -8.70
N PHE A 548 -18.33 -3.30 -8.03
CA PHE A 548 -17.76 -3.70 -6.75
C PHE A 548 -16.24 -3.92 -6.84
N ILE A 549 -15.74 -4.69 -7.81
CA ILE A 549 -14.29 -4.87 -8.03
C ILE A 549 -13.58 -3.54 -8.35
N THR A 550 -14.20 -2.65 -9.11
CA THR A 550 -13.66 -1.32 -9.39
C THR A 550 -13.50 -0.47 -8.13
N GLU A 551 -14.50 -0.43 -7.26
CA GLU A 551 -14.42 0.26 -5.96
C GLU A 551 -13.36 -0.38 -5.04
N GLN A 552 -13.26 -1.72 -5.03
CA GLN A 552 -12.30 -2.49 -4.23
C GLN A 552 -10.83 -2.18 -4.57
N LEU A 553 -10.51 -1.99 -5.86
CA LEU A 553 -9.15 -1.71 -6.34
C LEU A 553 -8.81 -0.20 -6.36
N ALA A 554 -9.78 0.63 -6.75
CA ALA A 554 -9.51 2.00 -7.19
C ALA A 554 -10.56 3.02 -6.70
N GLY A 555 -11.31 2.73 -5.63
CA GLY A 555 -12.37 3.61 -5.12
C GLY A 555 -11.91 5.03 -4.74
N ASP A 556 -10.65 5.23 -4.36
CA ASP A 556 -10.02 6.54 -4.12
C ASP A 556 -9.57 7.26 -5.42
N GLU A 557 -9.68 6.61 -6.58
CA GLU A 557 -9.37 7.14 -7.91
C GLU A 557 -10.63 7.53 -8.70
N LEU A 558 -11.82 7.11 -8.23
CA LEU A 558 -13.11 7.34 -8.90
C LEU A 558 -13.65 8.78 -8.77
N SER A 559 -13.17 9.55 -7.79
CA SER A 559 -13.67 10.91 -7.51
C SER A 559 -12.57 11.84 -6.97
N PRO A 560 -12.67 13.17 -7.15
CA PRO A 560 -11.73 14.14 -6.59
C PRO A 560 -12.01 14.40 -5.09
N TRP A 561 -12.05 13.33 -4.29
CA TRP A 561 -12.44 13.36 -2.89
C TRP A 561 -11.47 14.16 -2.00
N ARG A 562 -10.21 14.33 -2.42
CA ARG A 562 -9.19 15.12 -1.69
C ARG A 562 -9.58 16.60 -1.58
N ASP A 563 -10.25 17.12 -2.61
CA ASP A 563 -10.63 18.54 -2.73
C ASP A 563 -12.12 18.78 -2.37
N ALA A 564 -12.83 17.74 -1.90
CA ALA A 564 -14.26 17.81 -1.64
C ALA A 564 -14.57 18.45 -0.27
N GLU A 565 -15.27 19.59 -0.25
CA GLU A 565 -15.73 20.26 0.97
C GLU A 565 -16.57 19.35 1.88
N ARG A 566 -17.35 18.43 1.29
CA ARG A 566 -18.14 17.39 1.97
C ARG A 566 -18.03 16.06 1.22
N PHE A 567 -17.93 14.96 1.96
CA PHE A 567 -18.04 13.63 1.37
C PHE A 567 -19.51 13.25 1.17
N THR A 568 -19.82 12.68 0.01
CA THR A 568 -21.11 12.00 -0.22
C THR A 568 -21.06 10.57 0.31
N PRO A 569 -22.21 9.90 0.57
CA PRO A 569 -22.22 8.48 0.95
C PRO A 569 -21.46 7.59 -0.05
N THR A 570 -21.59 7.86 -1.35
CA THR A 570 -20.87 7.14 -2.42
C THR A 570 -19.35 7.34 -2.35
N MET A 571 -18.87 8.53 -1.99
CA MET A 571 -17.44 8.78 -1.74
C MET A 571 -16.97 7.97 -0.53
N VAL A 572 -17.69 8.01 0.60
CA VAL A 572 -17.32 7.23 1.80
C VAL A 572 -17.27 5.73 1.50
N ASP A 573 -18.23 5.21 0.74
CA ASP A 573 -18.27 3.79 0.36
C ASP A 573 -17.12 3.43 -0.59
N SER A 574 -16.84 4.24 -1.62
CA SER A 574 -15.72 4.01 -2.53
C SER A 574 -14.36 4.05 -1.80
N LEU A 575 -14.16 5.01 -0.89
CA LEU A 575 -12.95 5.08 -0.07
C LEU A 575 -12.83 3.86 0.86
N THR A 576 -13.93 3.47 1.50
CA THR A 576 -13.99 2.31 2.41
C THR A 576 -13.70 1.00 1.67
N ALA A 577 -14.13 0.87 0.41
CA ALA A 577 -13.91 -0.32 -0.42
C ALA A 577 -12.43 -0.64 -0.62
N THR A 578 -11.56 0.38 -0.74
CA THR A 578 -10.09 0.20 -0.83
C THR A 578 -9.48 -0.53 0.37
N GLY A 579 -10.23 -0.66 1.48
CA GLY A 579 -9.89 -1.46 2.65
C GLY A 579 -9.62 -2.95 2.39
N PHE A 580 -9.94 -3.49 1.21
CA PHE A 580 -9.51 -4.81 0.74
C PHE A 580 -8.00 -4.93 0.59
N MET A 581 -7.34 -3.93 0.00
CA MET A 581 -5.88 -3.94 -0.14
C MET A 581 -5.16 -3.88 1.22
N LEU A 582 -5.86 -3.43 2.27
CA LEU A 582 -5.37 -3.45 3.66
C LEU A 582 -5.69 -4.75 4.42
N SER A 583 -5.99 -5.85 3.73
CA SER A 583 -6.25 -7.16 4.36
C SER A 583 -5.03 -8.07 4.42
N ALA A 584 -3.94 -7.73 3.74
CA ALA A 584 -2.65 -8.37 3.94
C ALA A 584 -2.15 -8.17 5.39
N ASN A 585 -1.27 -9.07 5.85
CA ASN A 585 -0.65 -8.98 7.16
C ASN A 585 0.48 -7.93 7.16
N ASP A 586 0.31 -6.88 7.98
CA ASP A 586 1.17 -5.70 8.11
C ASP A 586 1.46 -5.37 9.58
N ASP A 587 2.65 -5.76 10.05
CA ASP A 587 3.18 -5.58 11.42
C ASP A 587 3.98 -4.28 11.60
N THR A 588 3.99 -3.38 10.61
CA THR A 588 4.88 -2.19 10.58
C THR A 588 4.51 -1.08 11.56
N ASP A 589 3.51 -1.29 12.43
CA ASP A 589 3.25 -0.44 13.60
C ASP A 589 4.34 -0.55 14.67
N GLN A 590 5.07 -1.67 14.68
CA GLN A 590 6.20 -1.92 15.58
C GLN A 590 7.49 -1.42 14.91
N ASN A 591 8.26 -0.58 15.60
CA ASN A 591 9.50 -0.01 15.07
C ASN A 591 10.51 -1.10 14.69
N GLU A 592 10.52 -2.19 15.47
CA GLU A 592 11.40 -3.35 15.34
C GLU A 592 11.06 -4.21 14.10
N LEU A 593 9.80 -4.15 13.64
CA LEU A 593 9.29 -4.88 12.48
C LEU A 593 9.04 -3.99 11.25
N ASN A 594 9.30 -2.68 11.36
CA ASN A 594 9.16 -1.73 10.26
C ASN A 594 10.42 -1.71 9.36
N THR A 595 10.87 -2.90 8.98
CA THR A 595 12.07 -3.15 8.16
C THR A 595 11.74 -3.25 6.67
N PRO A 596 12.68 -2.99 5.75
CA PRO A 596 12.44 -3.07 4.31
C PRO A 596 11.89 -4.42 3.83
N ASP A 597 12.33 -5.54 4.39
CA ASP A 597 11.85 -6.88 4.03
C ASP A 597 10.36 -7.08 4.39
N VAL A 598 9.92 -6.61 5.56
CA VAL A 598 8.51 -6.66 5.97
C VAL A 598 7.66 -5.78 5.06
N ARG A 599 8.13 -4.58 4.70
CA ARG A 599 7.45 -3.67 3.76
C ARG A 599 7.25 -4.32 2.38
N HIS A 600 8.28 -4.95 1.83
CA HIS A 600 8.17 -5.73 0.60
C HIS A 600 7.21 -6.91 0.76
N HIS A 601 7.24 -7.64 1.88
CA HIS A 601 6.30 -8.74 2.14
C HIS A 601 4.84 -8.28 2.22
N VAL A 602 4.54 -7.08 2.74
CA VAL A 602 3.18 -6.53 2.75
C VAL A 602 2.70 -6.24 1.31
N LEU A 603 3.51 -5.55 0.50
CA LEU A 603 3.20 -5.27 -0.91
C LEU A 603 2.98 -6.57 -1.73
N GLN A 604 3.87 -7.55 -1.56
CA GLN A 604 3.81 -8.85 -2.21
C GLN A 604 2.55 -9.64 -1.81
N ARG A 605 2.27 -9.75 -0.51
CA ARG A 605 1.05 -10.41 -0.01
C ARG A 605 -0.23 -9.73 -0.51
N THR A 606 -0.25 -8.40 -0.61
CA THR A 606 -1.41 -7.69 -1.18
C THR A 606 -1.60 -8.05 -2.65
N SER A 607 -0.53 -8.02 -3.43
CA SER A 607 -0.56 -8.37 -4.86
C SER A 607 -0.99 -9.83 -5.08
N GLU A 608 -0.41 -10.77 -4.33
CA GLU A 608 -0.80 -12.18 -4.30
C GLU A 608 -2.28 -12.38 -3.93
N ASN A 609 -2.77 -11.68 -2.91
CA ASN A 609 -4.17 -11.74 -2.49
C ASN A 609 -5.11 -11.25 -3.59
N VAL A 610 -4.79 -10.15 -4.28
CA VAL A 610 -5.60 -9.65 -5.41
C VAL A 610 -5.59 -10.64 -6.57
N ALA A 611 -4.43 -11.18 -6.93
CA ALA A 611 -4.31 -12.15 -8.02
C ALA A 611 -5.12 -13.44 -7.75
N ASN A 612 -5.07 -13.95 -6.53
CA ASN A 612 -5.89 -15.09 -6.11
C ASN A 612 -7.39 -14.75 -6.07
N ALA A 613 -7.75 -13.57 -5.54
CA ALA A 613 -9.14 -13.12 -5.44
C ALA A 613 -9.80 -12.89 -6.81
N LEU A 614 -9.08 -12.41 -7.81
CA LEU A 614 -9.65 -12.10 -9.13
C LEU A 614 -9.45 -13.23 -10.14
N PHE A 615 -8.25 -13.79 -10.25
CA PHE A 615 -7.89 -14.72 -11.32
C PHE A 615 -7.76 -16.19 -10.88
N ALA A 616 -7.89 -16.49 -9.59
CA ALA A 616 -7.64 -17.83 -9.03
C ALA A 616 -6.28 -18.39 -9.49
N VAL A 617 -5.20 -17.63 -9.25
CA VAL A 617 -3.81 -18.06 -9.51
C VAL A 617 -2.98 -17.98 -8.23
N THR A 618 -1.93 -18.81 -8.16
CA THR A 618 -0.92 -18.81 -7.10
C THR A 618 0.36 -18.15 -7.59
N LEU A 619 0.63 -16.92 -7.17
CA LEU A 619 1.80 -16.15 -7.63
C LEU A 619 3.10 -16.44 -6.86
N GLN A 620 3.05 -17.17 -5.74
CA GLN A 620 4.14 -17.18 -4.75
C GLN A 620 5.49 -17.67 -5.29
N CYS A 621 5.52 -18.67 -6.16
CA CYS A 621 6.77 -19.14 -6.76
C CYS A 621 7.37 -18.11 -7.72
N ALA A 622 6.51 -17.38 -8.45
CA ALA A 622 6.92 -16.36 -9.43
C ALA A 622 7.72 -15.19 -8.80
N LYS A 623 7.64 -14.99 -7.48
CA LYS A 623 8.47 -14.03 -6.75
C LYS A 623 9.98 -14.25 -6.97
N CYS A 624 10.43 -15.51 -7.00
CA CYS A 624 11.86 -15.83 -6.93
C CYS A 624 12.46 -16.35 -8.25
N HIS A 625 11.63 -16.95 -9.09
CA HIS A 625 11.97 -17.53 -10.39
C HIS A 625 10.67 -17.70 -11.18
N ASP A 626 10.70 -17.97 -12.48
CA ASP A 626 9.47 -18.24 -13.26
C ASP A 626 8.64 -19.38 -12.63
N HIS A 627 7.31 -19.28 -12.65
CA HIS A 627 6.46 -20.24 -11.93
C HIS A 627 6.66 -21.67 -12.47
N LYS A 628 6.84 -22.64 -11.56
CA LYS A 628 7.32 -24.00 -11.90
C LYS A 628 6.45 -24.76 -12.93
N TYR A 629 5.14 -24.50 -12.92
CA TYR A 629 4.15 -25.22 -13.72
C TYR A 629 3.17 -24.32 -14.47
N GLU A 630 3.21 -23.01 -14.22
CA GLU A 630 2.23 -22.07 -14.77
C GLU A 630 3.00 -21.10 -15.66
N ALA A 631 2.40 -20.68 -16.77
CA ALA A 631 3.01 -19.71 -17.68
C ALA A 631 2.92 -18.27 -17.13
N ILE A 632 3.51 -18.08 -15.95
CA ILE A 632 3.61 -16.82 -15.22
C ILE A 632 5.09 -16.61 -14.93
N SER A 633 5.71 -15.67 -15.65
CA SER A 633 7.12 -15.35 -15.45
C SER A 633 7.35 -14.58 -14.15
N GLN A 634 8.59 -14.56 -13.67
CA GLN A 634 8.98 -13.63 -12.60
C GLN A 634 8.75 -12.17 -13.03
N LEU A 635 8.87 -11.89 -14.33
CA LEU A 635 8.60 -10.56 -14.88
C LEU A 635 7.11 -10.18 -14.76
N ASP A 636 6.18 -11.10 -15.00
CA ASP A 636 4.73 -10.91 -14.78
C ASP A 636 4.41 -10.62 -13.29
N TYR A 637 5.09 -11.30 -12.37
CA TYR A 637 4.91 -11.08 -10.93
C TYR A 637 5.20 -9.63 -10.54
N TYR A 638 6.38 -9.10 -10.92
CA TYR A 638 6.77 -7.75 -10.56
C TYR A 638 6.02 -6.67 -11.35
N ARG A 639 5.65 -6.93 -12.62
CA ARG A 639 4.76 -6.06 -13.40
C ARG A 639 3.43 -5.85 -12.68
N PHE A 640 2.84 -6.93 -12.17
CA PHE A 640 1.60 -6.88 -11.41
C PHE A 640 1.78 -6.26 -10.01
N GLU A 641 2.87 -6.57 -9.30
CA GLU A 641 3.23 -5.93 -8.01
C GLU A 641 3.33 -4.40 -8.14
N SER A 642 3.88 -3.90 -9.26
CA SER A 642 4.08 -2.46 -9.51
C SER A 642 2.78 -1.64 -9.59
N VAL A 643 1.63 -2.29 -9.78
CA VAL A 643 0.29 -1.66 -9.72
C VAL A 643 -0.04 -1.20 -8.30
N PHE A 644 0.44 -1.93 -7.28
CA PHE A 644 0.15 -1.65 -5.86
C PHE A 644 1.29 -0.92 -5.14
N ALA A 645 2.50 -0.90 -5.73
CA ALA A 645 3.66 -0.21 -5.19
C ALA A 645 3.42 1.28 -4.80
N PRO A 646 2.58 2.08 -5.48
CA PRO A 646 2.27 3.45 -5.04
C PRO A 646 1.55 3.56 -3.68
N ILE A 647 0.75 2.56 -3.28
CA ILE A 647 0.12 2.48 -1.94
C ILE A 647 1.13 2.01 -0.89
N PHE A 648 2.01 1.09 -1.28
CA PHE A 648 2.96 0.41 -0.40
C PHE A 648 4.40 0.78 -0.77
N ASN A 649 4.66 2.09 -0.90
CA ASN A 649 5.98 2.60 -1.25
C ASN A 649 6.99 2.22 -0.16
N VAL A 650 7.88 1.28 -0.46
CA VAL A 650 8.85 0.72 0.50
C VAL A 650 9.88 1.74 0.98
N ARG A 651 10.15 2.79 0.19
CA ARG A 651 11.04 3.91 0.53
C ARG A 651 10.32 4.95 1.41
N ASN A 652 9.09 5.32 1.05
CA ASN A 652 8.23 6.26 1.80
C ASN A 652 7.04 5.52 2.44
N TRP A 653 7.34 4.72 3.48
CA TRP A 653 6.39 3.76 4.05
C TRP A 653 5.41 4.38 5.05
N LYS A 654 4.11 4.17 4.81
CA LYS A 654 3.03 4.43 5.77
C LYS A 654 2.76 3.18 6.60
N ILE A 655 2.94 3.28 7.92
CA ILE A 655 2.68 2.20 8.88
C ILE A 655 1.19 1.84 8.94
N SER A 656 0.85 0.60 9.28
CA SER A 656 -0.52 0.05 9.24
C SER A 656 -1.58 0.95 9.92
N THR A 657 -1.30 1.48 11.10
CA THR A 657 -2.21 2.35 11.87
C THR A 657 -2.50 3.71 11.19
N SER A 658 -1.59 4.19 10.35
CA SER A 658 -1.75 5.43 9.58
C SER A 658 -2.64 5.29 8.33
N ARG A 659 -3.04 4.06 7.95
CA ARG A 659 -3.83 3.78 6.75
C ARG A 659 -5.34 3.92 7.00
N THR A 660 -5.72 5.00 7.69
CA THR A 660 -7.09 5.33 8.07
C THR A 660 -7.37 6.83 7.87
N ARG A 661 -8.64 7.20 7.68
CA ARG A 661 -9.10 8.60 7.61
C ARG A 661 -10.41 8.77 8.37
N SER A 662 -10.75 10.01 8.73
CA SER A 662 -12.13 10.38 9.02
C SER A 662 -13.10 9.94 7.90
N ASP A 663 -14.34 9.61 8.24
CA ASP A 663 -15.42 9.36 7.26
C ASP A 663 -16.07 10.66 6.73
N VAL A 664 -15.54 11.83 7.13
CA VAL A 664 -15.86 13.15 6.56
C VAL A 664 -14.61 13.85 6.02
N SER A 665 -14.82 14.85 5.16
CA SER A 665 -13.79 15.74 4.63
C SER A 665 -13.03 16.49 5.73
N ASP A 666 -11.82 16.95 5.43
CA ASP A 666 -10.97 17.66 6.40
C ASP A 666 -11.60 18.99 6.85
N GLN A 667 -12.31 19.67 5.95
CA GLN A 667 -13.08 20.88 6.27
C GLN A 667 -14.21 20.58 7.26
N HIS A 668 -15.04 19.57 6.97
CA HIS A 668 -16.12 19.15 7.88
C HIS A 668 -15.56 18.66 9.23
N LYS A 669 -14.43 17.94 9.21
CA LYS A 669 -13.72 17.53 10.43
C LYS A 669 -13.32 18.75 11.27
N SER A 670 -12.74 19.78 10.64
CA SER A 670 -12.34 21.03 11.29
C SER A 670 -13.54 21.77 11.90
N GLU A 671 -14.66 21.86 11.18
CA GLU A 671 -15.91 22.45 11.70
C GLU A 671 -16.44 21.70 12.94
N VAL A 672 -16.48 20.36 12.88
CA VAL A 672 -16.93 19.51 14.01
C VAL A 672 -15.99 19.67 15.20
N ASP A 673 -14.68 19.67 14.97
CA ASP A 673 -13.69 19.84 16.04
C ASP A 673 -13.78 21.24 16.66
N GLN A 674 -13.92 22.30 15.86
CA GLN A 674 -14.14 23.66 16.35
C GLN A 674 -15.42 23.74 17.19
N ARG A 675 -16.55 23.26 16.66
CA ARG A 675 -17.86 23.26 17.34
C ARG A 675 -17.81 22.50 18.67
N ASN A 676 -17.13 21.36 18.68
CA ASN A 676 -16.92 20.57 19.89
C ASN A 676 -15.99 21.27 20.89
N ASN A 677 -14.97 22.01 20.43
CA ASN A 677 -14.08 22.80 21.28
C ASN A 677 -14.82 23.98 21.94
N GLU A 678 -15.68 24.69 21.20
CA GLU A 678 -16.58 25.72 21.75
C GLU A 678 -17.47 25.15 22.86
N ILE A 679 -18.15 24.03 22.58
CA ILE A 679 -18.97 23.31 23.57
C ILE A 679 -18.13 22.91 24.79
N THR A 680 -16.90 22.46 24.58
CA THR A 680 -15.99 22.05 25.67
C THR A 680 -15.59 23.25 26.55
N ALA A 681 -15.37 24.42 25.96
CA ALA A 681 -15.05 25.64 26.68
C ALA A 681 -16.23 26.10 27.57
N GLU A 682 -17.45 26.11 27.03
CA GLU A 682 -18.64 26.52 27.80
C GLU A 682 -19.00 25.48 28.88
N VAL A 683 -18.91 24.17 28.59
CA VAL A 683 -19.07 23.11 29.60
C VAL A 683 -18.03 23.24 30.71
N LYS A 684 -16.77 23.60 30.39
CA LYS A 684 -15.72 23.84 31.39
C LYS A 684 -16.02 25.05 32.27
N LYS A 685 -16.52 26.15 31.70
CA LYS A 685 -16.95 27.35 32.43
C LYS A 685 -18.10 27.04 33.39
N LEU A 686 -19.19 26.45 32.88
CA LEU A 686 -20.35 26.01 33.67
C LEU A 686 -19.96 25.03 34.79
N THR A 687 -19.07 24.07 34.49
CA THR A 687 -18.55 23.13 35.50
C THR A 687 -17.72 23.84 36.57
N THR A 688 -16.99 24.91 36.22
CA THR A 688 -16.24 25.74 37.16
C THR A 688 -17.19 26.53 38.08
N GLU A 689 -18.25 27.13 37.53
CA GLU A 689 -19.30 27.82 38.31
C GLU A 689 -19.98 26.86 39.29
N ARG A 690 -20.41 25.67 38.83
CA ARG A 690 -20.97 24.62 39.69
C ARG A 690 -19.99 24.20 40.79
N ASN A 691 -18.72 24.01 40.45
CA ASN A 691 -17.71 23.63 41.43
C ASN A 691 -17.44 24.76 42.44
N ALA A 692 -17.58 26.03 42.05
CA ALA A 692 -17.49 27.17 42.96
C ALA A 692 -18.65 27.18 43.98
N ILE A 693 -19.90 26.95 43.53
CA ILE A 693 -21.07 26.79 44.42
C ILE A 693 -20.82 25.65 45.43
N ARG A 694 -20.44 24.47 44.93
CA ARG A 694 -20.16 23.29 45.76
C ARG A 694 -19.02 23.51 46.74
N ASN A 695 -17.95 24.20 46.35
CA ASN A 695 -16.81 24.52 47.22
C ASN A 695 -17.15 25.60 48.26
N GLY A 696 -17.96 26.59 47.91
CA GLY A 696 -18.49 27.57 48.86
C GLY A 696 -19.34 26.88 49.94
N ARG A 697 -20.24 25.98 49.54
CA ARG A 697 -21.04 25.17 50.47
C ARG A 697 -20.18 24.21 51.30
N ARG A 698 -19.20 23.54 50.70
CA ARG A 698 -18.20 22.70 51.41
C ARG A 698 -17.46 23.48 52.49
N THR A 699 -17.09 24.74 52.21
CA THR A 699 -16.38 25.60 53.17
C THR A 699 -17.29 25.99 54.34
N LYS A 700 -18.54 26.40 54.09
CA LYS A 700 -19.54 26.68 55.14
C LYS A 700 -19.76 25.47 56.06
N LEU A 701 -20.05 24.31 55.48
CA LEU A 701 -20.26 23.05 56.23
C LEU A 701 -19.02 22.61 57.01
N PHE A 702 -17.81 22.83 56.47
CA PHE A 702 -16.56 22.56 57.17
C PHE A 702 -16.39 23.48 58.38
N ASP A 703 -16.63 24.78 58.23
CA ASP A 703 -16.50 25.74 59.33
C ASP A 703 -17.60 25.54 60.41
N GLU A 704 -18.82 25.14 60.03
CA GLU A 704 -19.88 24.69 60.95
C GLU A 704 -19.47 23.43 61.75
N ARG A 705 -18.88 22.42 61.08
CA ARG A 705 -18.36 21.20 61.74
C ARG A 705 -17.17 21.51 62.65
N LEU A 706 -16.36 22.50 62.28
CA LEU A 706 -15.21 22.98 63.05
C LEU A 706 -15.62 23.72 64.33
N LEU A 707 -16.79 24.38 64.37
CA LEU A 707 -17.32 24.95 65.62
C LEU A 707 -17.58 23.88 66.70
N LYS A 708 -17.84 22.63 66.30
CA LYS A 708 -18.00 21.49 67.22
C LYS A 708 -16.66 20.92 67.73
N VAL A 709 -15.51 21.46 67.29
CA VAL A 709 -14.19 21.15 67.87
C VAL A 709 -13.91 22.11 69.05
N PRO A 710 -13.36 21.63 70.19
CA PRO A 710 -13.00 22.46 71.34
C PRO A 710 -12.12 23.65 70.96
N GLY A 711 -12.39 24.82 71.53
CA GLY A 711 -11.77 26.09 71.13
C GLY A 711 -10.23 26.10 71.19
N THR A 712 -9.65 25.39 72.15
CA THR A 712 -8.20 25.22 72.34
C THR A 712 -7.50 24.41 71.25
N GLU A 713 -8.21 23.49 70.59
CA GLU A 713 -7.68 22.60 69.55
C GLU A 713 -8.13 23.00 68.13
N ARG A 714 -9.19 23.81 68.00
CA ARG A 714 -9.84 24.18 66.74
C ARG A 714 -8.89 24.72 65.66
N ALA A 715 -8.00 25.65 66.02
CA ALA A 715 -7.04 26.22 65.07
C ALA A 715 -6.01 25.19 64.58
N LYS A 716 -5.52 24.33 65.50
CA LYS A 716 -4.56 23.25 65.19
C LYS A 716 -5.20 22.17 64.32
N ALA A 717 -6.45 21.79 64.60
CA ALA A 717 -7.22 20.83 63.80
C ALA A 717 -7.51 21.36 62.37
N LYS A 718 -7.90 22.64 62.21
CA LYS A 718 -8.10 23.28 60.89
C LYS A 718 -6.80 23.28 60.07
N ALA A 719 -5.65 23.56 60.70
CA ALA A 719 -4.36 23.54 60.04
C ALA A 719 -3.96 22.10 59.63
N ALA A 720 -4.03 21.14 60.55
CA ALA A 720 -3.66 19.74 60.31
C ALA A 720 -4.48 19.08 59.20
N TYR A 721 -5.79 19.35 59.14
CA TYR A 721 -6.69 18.80 58.11
C TYR A 721 -6.37 19.31 56.70
N ARG A 722 -5.82 20.53 56.57
CA ARG A 722 -5.43 21.14 55.28
C ARG A 722 -4.07 20.67 54.75
N ILE A 723 -3.27 19.98 55.56
CA ILE A 723 -1.97 19.45 55.17
C ILE A 723 -2.16 18.05 54.56
N ASP A 724 -1.43 17.76 53.48
CA ASP A 724 -1.38 16.44 52.84
C ASP A 724 -0.96 15.36 53.86
N GLU A 725 -1.58 14.18 53.80
CA GLU A 725 -1.37 13.11 54.78
C GLU A 725 0.11 12.72 54.97
N LYS A 726 0.90 12.73 53.89
CA LYS A 726 2.33 12.38 53.91
C LYS A 726 3.20 13.49 54.51
N LYS A 727 2.67 14.70 54.68
CA LYS A 727 3.36 15.90 55.19
C LYS A 727 2.96 16.28 56.62
N ARG A 728 2.05 15.55 57.26
CA ARG A 728 1.59 15.81 58.63
C ARG A 728 2.62 15.39 59.68
N THR A 729 2.89 16.24 60.67
CA THR A 729 3.66 15.88 61.88
C THR A 729 2.89 14.85 62.73
N PRO A 730 3.53 14.17 63.70
CA PRO A 730 2.84 13.22 64.60
C PRO A 730 1.63 13.83 65.31
N GLU A 731 1.73 15.07 65.81
CA GLU A 731 0.62 15.77 66.47
C GLU A 731 -0.51 16.11 65.48
N GLN A 732 -0.15 16.48 64.25
CA GLN A 732 -1.12 16.75 63.18
C GLN A 732 -1.84 15.47 62.74
N LYS A 733 -1.17 14.32 62.73
CA LYS A 733 -1.81 13.02 62.47
C LYS A 733 -2.81 12.68 63.57
N GLN A 734 -2.44 12.79 64.85
CA GLN A 734 -3.36 12.59 65.98
C GLN A 734 -4.57 13.53 65.92
N LEU A 735 -4.40 14.80 65.56
CA LEU A 735 -5.51 15.75 65.42
C LEU A 735 -6.46 15.39 64.26
N VAL A 736 -5.95 14.85 63.15
CA VAL A 736 -6.78 14.37 62.02
C VAL A 736 -7.40 13.00 62.31
N GLU A 737 -6.78 12.15 63.11
CA GLU A 737 -7.39 10.90 63.58
C GLU A 737 -8.56 11.19 64.54
N LYS A 738 -8.35 12.12 65.49
CA LYS A 738 -9.33 12.54 66.50
C LYS A 738 -10.53 13.31 65.92
N TYR A 739 -10.30 14.24 64.99
CA TYR A 739 -11.35 15.12 64.45
C TYR A 739 -11.62 14.98 62.95
N GLY A 740 -10.78 14.28 62.18
CA GLY A 740 -10.89 14.23 60.73
C GLY A 740 -12.22 13.66 60.25
N LYS A 741 -12.71 12.57 60.85
CA LYS A 741 -14.05 12.03 60.53
C LYS A 741 -15.18 13.05 60.75
N GLN A 742 -15.07 13.89 61.78
CA GLN A 742 -16.03 14.95 62.10
C GLN A 742 -15.90 16.16 61.16
N LEU A 743 -14.69 16.48 60.69
CA LEU A 743 -14.39 17.62 59.82
C LEU A 743 -14.55 17.32 58.33
N THR A 744 -14.51 16.05 57.92
CA THR A 744 -14.73 15.64 56.54
C THR A 744 -16.13 16.05 56.06
N VAL A 745 -16.20 16.69 54.90
CA VAL A 745 -17.45 17.06 54.22
C VAL A 745 -17.53 16.28 52.91
N THR A 746 -18.46 15.33 52.85
CA THR A 746 -18.72 14.47 51.69
C THR A 746 -19.56 15.18 50.63
N ASP A 747 -19.65 14.62 49.42
CA ASP A 747 -20.56 15.15 48.40
C ASP A 747 -22.05 14.98 48.77
N ALA A 748 -22.39 13.98 49.59
CA ALA A 748 -23.74 13.84 50.16
C ALA A 748 -24.07 14.98 51.14
N ASP A 749 -23.12 15.34 52.01
CA ASP A 749 -23.26 16.49 52.92
C ASP A 749 -23.46 17.80 52.15
N ILE A 750 -22.72 17.99 51.05
CA ILE A 750 -22.87 19.16 50.19
C ILE A 750 -24.27 19.19 49.58
N ASN A 751 -24.69 18.09 48.93
CA ASN A 751 -25.99 18.00 48.27
C ASN A 751 -27.16 18.27 49.22
N ALA A 752 -27.09 17.76 50.46
CA ALA A 752 -28.09 18.01 51.50
C ALA A 752 -28.06 19.45 52.03
N GLY A 753 -26.87 20.07 52.09
CA GLY A 753 -26.67 21.41 52.64
C GLY A 753 -26.84 22.58 51.67
N LEU A 754 -27.00 22.37 50.36
CA LEU A 754 -27.27 23.44 49.39
C LEU A 754 -28.61 24.14 49.73
N SER A 755 -28.67 25.47 49.60
CA SER A 755 -29.95 26.20 49.65
C SER A 755 -30.81 25.92 48.43
N GLU A 756 -32.10 26.23 48.46
CA GLU A 756 -32.98 26.06 47.29
C GLU A 756 -32.53 26.90 46.08
N ASP A 757 -31.96 28.09 46.30
CA ASP A 757 -31.34 28.89 45.25
C ASP A 757 -30.10 28.20 44.66
N GLU A 758 -29.21 27.67 45.51
CA GLU A 758 -28.00 26.96 45.09
C GLU A 758 -28.36 25.66 44.34
N LYS A 759 -29.40 24.92 44.78
CA LYS A 759 -29.96 23.75 44.08
C LYS A 759 -30.54 24.13 42.72
N THR A 760 -31.32 25.22 42.67
CA THR A 760 -31.92 25.74 41.42
C THR A 760 -30.84 26.18 40.44
N GLN A 761 -29.79 26.85 40.91
CA GLN A 761 -28.66 27.27 40.08
C GLN A 761 -27.84 26.06 39.60
N GLN A 762 -27.53 25.09 40.48
CA GLN A 762 -26.86 23.86 40.06
C GLN A 762 -27.69 23.08 39.04
N SER A 763 -29.00 22.93 39.24
CA SER A 763 -29.89 22.22 38.30
C SER A 763 -29.91 22.89 36.92
N LYS A 764 -29.98 24.23 36.86
CA LYS A 764 -29.86 24.98 35.59
C LYS A 764 -28.51 24.76 34.90
N ILE A 765 -27.41 24.69 35.67
CA ILE A 765 -26.08 24.40 35.13
C ILE A 765 -26.01 22.97 34.59
N ASP A 766 -26.38 21.97 35.39
CA ASP A 766 -26.31 20.56 35.00
C ASP A 766 -27.22 20.26 33.78
N ALA A 767 -28.39 20.90 33.69
CA ALA A 767 -29.25 20.86 32.50
C ALA A 767 -28.61 21.52 31.26
N SER A 768 -27.92 22.66 31.44
CA SER A 768 -27.20 23.35 30.37
C SER A 768 -26.01 22.53 29.87
N VAL A 769 -25.23 21.92 30.77
CA VAL A 769 -24.14 21.00 30.44
C VAL A 769 -24.66 19.78 29.70
N THR A 770 -25.82 19.24 30.09
CA THR A 770 -26.47 18.10 29.40
C THR A 770 -26.88 18.49 27.98
N LYS A 771 -27.53 19.64 27.81
CA LYS A 771 -27.94 20.18 26.50
C LYS A 771 -26.75 20.50 25.58
N LEU A 772 -25.67 21.05 26.13
CA LEU A 772 -24.44 21.32 25.38
C LEU A 772 -23.75 20.02 24.94
N ASN A 773 -23.66 19.02 25.82
CA ASN A 773 -23.07 17.73 25.46
C ASN A 773 -23.90 16.97 24.42
N SER A 774 -25.24 17.07 24.43
CA SER A 774 -26.09 16.47 23.39
C SER A 774 -26.01 17.18 22.03
N GLN A 775 -25.41 18.37 21.96
CA GLN A 775 -25.13 19.09 20.70
C GLN A 775 -23.77 18.73 20.09
N ARG A 776 -22.94 17.94 20.77
CA ARG A 776 -21.65 17.49 20.22
C ARG A 776 -21.85 16.61 19.01
N GLN A 777 -21.04 16.84 17.99
CA GLN A 777 -21.04 16.05 16.76
C GLN A 777 -19.87 15.05 16.79
N SER A 778 -20.01 13.95 16.06
CA SER A 778 -18.93 12.97 15.89
C SER A 778 -18.86 12.52 14.44
N TYR A 779 -17.65 12.21 14.00
CA TYR A 779 -17.35 11.53 12.76
C TYR A 779 -16.70 10.19 13.07
N GLY A 780 -16.80 9.25 12.14
CA GLY A 780 -16.15 7.95 12.22
C GLY A 780 -14.74 7.96 11.66
N THR A 781 -14.18 6.75 11.58
CA THR A 781 -12.91 6.47 10.91
C THR A 781 -13.15 5.33 9.93
N ILE A 782 -12.56 5.41 8.74
CA ILE A 782 -12.58 4.39 7.69
C ILE A 782 -11.15 3.93 7.35
N PRO A 783 -10.95 2.65 7.00
CA PRO A 783 -9.71 2.18 6.38
C PRO A 783 -9.61 2.78 4.97
N ILE A 784 -8.40 3.17 4.54
CA ILE A 784 -8.18 3.69 3.18
C ILE A 784 -6.79 3.28 2.65
N ALA A 785 -6.77 2.69 1.46
CA ALA A 785 -5.54 2.42 0.72
C ALA A 785 -5.37 3.48 -0.37
N THR A 786 -4.56 4.50 -0.07
CA THR A 786 -4.28 5.65 -0.95
C THR A 786 -2.78 5.74 -1.21
N GLU A 787 -2.42 6.20 -2.40
CA GLU A 787 -1.05 6.54 -2.76
C GLU A 787 -0.49 7.69 -1.90
N SER A 788 0.84 7.80 -1.84
CA SER A 788 1.55 8.88 -1.12
C SER A 788 1.94 10.03 -2.04
N GLU A 789 2.68 9.72 -3.12
CA GLU A 789 3.37 10.65 -4.01
C GLU A 789 3.54 9.98 -5.39
N ALA A 790 4.23 10.64 -6.32
CA ALA A 790 4.44 10.18 -7.69
C ALA A 790 4.97 8.73 -7.79
N ALA A 791 4.57 8.05 -8.87
CA ALA A 791 4.61 6.59 -8.94
C ALA A 791 6.03 6.01 -8.83
N ALA A 792 6.22 5.12 -7.84
CA ALA A 792 7.48 4.42 -7.66
C ALA A 792 7.75 3.46 -8.84
N THR A 793 9.02 3.43 -9.29
CA THR A 793 9.54 2.35 -10.12
C THR A 793 9.62 1.07 -9.28
N THR A 794 9.41 -0.09 -9.92
CA THR A 794 9.46 -1.39 -9.25
C THR A 794 10.51 -2.25 -9.95
N PRO A 795 11.61 -2.66 -9.29
CA PRO A 795 12.57 -3.58 -9.88
C PRO A 795 12.15 -5.04 -9.68
N VAL A 796 12.45 -5.89 -10.66
CA VAL A 796 12.46 -7.36 -10.48
C VAL A 796 13.51 -7.70 -9.42
N LEU A 797 13.13 -8.37 -8.33
CA LEU A 797 14.07 -8.73 -7.27
C LEU A 797 14.70 -10.09 -7.55
N ARG A 798 16.04 -10.17 -7.68
CA ARG A 798 16.74 -11.45 -7.93
C ARG A 798 16.43 -12.45 -6.83
N ARG A 799 15.89 -13.62 -7.17
CA ARG A 799 15.50 -14.64 -6.20
C ARG A 799 14.60 -14.08 -5.06
N GLY A 800 13.81 -13.05 -5.36
CA GLY A 800 12.93 -12.37 -4.39
C GLY A 800 13.66 -11.52 -3.35
N ASN A 801 14.96 -11.27 -3.49
CA ASN A 801 15.78 -10.53 -2.52
C ASN A 801 15.78 -9.03 -2.81
N TYR A 802 15.20 -8.24 -1.89
CA TYR A 802 15.11 -6.77 -2.01
C TYR A 802 16.46 -6.05 -2.02
N LEU A 803 17.53 -6.67 -1.52
CA LEU A 803 18.91 -6.15 -1.59
C LEU A 803 19.58 -6.42 -2.94
N ARG A 804 18.92 -7.11 -3.87
CA ARG A 804 19.41 -7.40 -5.22
C ARG A 804 18.37 -6.99 -6.28
N PRO A 805 18.10 -5.67 -6.44
CA PRO A 805 17.24 -5.19 -7.50
C PRO A 805 17.84 -5.54 -8.88
N GLY A 806 16.96 -5.86 -9.82
CA GLY A 806 17.25 -6.07 -11.23
C GLY A 806 16.52 -5.04 -12.09
N LEU A 807 16.00 -5.49 -13.23
CA LEU A 807 15.36 -4.63 -14.23
C LEU A 807 14.11 -3.93 -13.65
N GLU A 808 13.98 -2.63 -13.87
CA GLU A 808 12.76 -1.89 -13.54
C GLU A 808 11.62 -2.25 -14.51
N VAL A 809 10.40 -2.36 -13.98
CA VAL A 809 9.21 -2.78 -14.73
C VAL A 809 8.10 -1.74 -14.69
N GLU A 810 7.34 -1.72 -15.78
CA GLU A 810 6.10 -0.95 -15.92
C GLU A 810 4.89 -1.74 -15.40
N PRO A 811 3.80 -1.07 -15.00
CA PRO A 811 2.55 -1.70 -14.59
C PRO A 811 1.86 -2.34 -15.81
N GLU A 812 1.86 -3.66 -15.83
CA GLU A 812 1.29 -4.48 -16.90
C GLU A 812 0.56 -5.69 -16.26
N LEU A 813 -0.53 -6.15 -16.88
CA LEU A 813 -1.24 -7.38 -16.50
C LEU A 813 -0.46 -8.61 -17.01
N PHE A 814 -0.68 -9.81 -16.46
CA PHE A 814 -0.01 -11.03 -16.93
C PHE A 814 -0.13 -11.23 -18.44
N GLU A 815 0.94 -11.67 -19.08
CA GLU A 815 1.03 -11.84 -20.53
C GLU A 815 -0.01 -12.83 -21.10
N LEU A 816 -0.45 -13.81 -20.30
CA LEU A 816 -1.56 -14.73 -20.61
C LEU A 816 -2.87 -14.02 -20.99
N PHE A 817 -3.13 -12.81 -20.45
CA PHE A 817 -4.30 -12.01 -20.78
C PHE A 817 -4.10 -11.08 -21.99
N GLY A 818 -2.88 -10.98 -22.53
CA GLY A 818 -2.54 -10.16 -23.69
C GLY A 818 -2.89 -10.79 -25.05
N ARG A 819 -3.08 -9.95 -26.07
CA ARG A 819 -3.22 -10.41 -27.47
C ARG A 819 -1.82 -10.55 -28.10
N GLY A 820 -1.39 -11.79 -28.30
CA GLY A 820 0.00 -12.10 -28.70
C GLY A 820 0.97 -11.95 -27.52
N THR A 821 2.28 -11.82 -27.81
CA THR A 821 3.37 -11.81 -26.80
C THR A 821 3.50 -10.51 -25.99
N LYS A 822 2.48 -9.65 -25.99
CA LYS A 822 2.50 -8.37 -25.28
C LYS A 822 1.44 -8.32 -24.18
N PRO A 823 1.82 -8.07 -22.92
CA PRO A 823 0.87 -7.90 -21.82
C PRO A 823 0.03 -6.62 -21.99
N VAL A 824 -1.08 -6.54 -21.25
CA VAL A 824 -1.95 -5.36 -21.24
C VAL A 824 -1.31 -4.27 -20.39
N GLN A 825 -0.95 -3.12 -20.99
CA GLN A 825 -0.34 -2.00 -20.29
C GLN A 825 -1.37 -1.22 -19.44
N LEU A 826 -1.02 -0.90 -18.20
CA LEU A 826 -1.92 -0.32 -17.21
C LEU A 826 -1.56 1.15 -16.91
N ALA A 827 -1.82 2.02 -17.89
CA ALA A 827 -1.67 3.47 -17.77
C ALA A 827 -3.05 4.16 -17.92
N SER A 828 -3.42 5.00 -16.96
CA SER A 828 -4.68 5.76 -17.00
C SER A 828 -4.53 7.10 -16.27
N ALA A 829 -5.23 8.14 -16.75
CA ALA A 829 -5.29 9.41 -16.06
C ALA A 829 -6.26 9.30 -14.85
N SER A 830 -5.73 9.47 -13.63
CA SER A 830 -6.55 9.53 -12.42
C SER A 830 -7.25 10.88 -12.25
N LYS A 831 -8.49 10.86 -11.76
CA LYS A 831 -9.23 12.08 -11.40
C LYS A 831 -8.88 12.65 -10.02
N SER A 832 -8.05 11.96 -9.24
CA SER A 832 -7.73 12.35 -7.86
C SER A 832 -6.25 12.69 -7.63
N GLY A 833 -5.44 12.72 -8.68
CA GLY A 833 -3.99 12.99 -8.58
C GLY A 833 -3.15 11.77 -8.17
N THR A 834 -3.67 10.55 -8.38
CA THR A 834 -2.91 9.29 -8.23
C THR A 834 -2.31 8.83 -9.57
N SER A 835 -1.52 7.75 -9.53
CA SER A 835 -0.91 7.10 -10.69
C SER A 835 -1.92 6.53 -11.70
N GLY A 836 -3.16 6.26 -11.27
CA GLY A 836 -4.20 5.64 -12.10
C GLY A 836 -3.94 4.17 -12.46
N ARG A 837 -2.84 3.56 -11.98
CA ARG A 837 -2.46 2.16 -12.26
C ARG A 837 -3.57 1.18 -11.82
N ARG A 838 -4.20 1.45 -10.67
CA ARG A 838 -5.25 0.59 -10.10
C ARG A 838 -6.58 0.76 -10.80
N LEU A 839 -6.94 1.99 -11.20
CA LEU A 839 -8.10 2.24 -12.06
C LEU A 839 -7.94 1.57 -13.43
N ALA A 840 -6.75 1.61 -14.02
CA ALA A 840 -6.44 0.89 -15.26
C ALA A 840 -6.59 -0.63 -15.08
N LEU A 841 -6.05 -1.20 -13.99
CA LEU A 841 -6.26 -2.62 -13.66
C LEU A 841 -7.75 -2.94 -13.51
N ALA A 842 -8.48 -2.15 -12.72
CA ALA A 842 -9.90 -2.32 -12.49
C ALA A 842 -10.70 -2.33 -13.80
N GLN A 843 -10.43 -1.40 -14.71
CA GLN A 843 -11.05 -1.36 -16.04
C GLN A 843 -10.72 -2.62 -16.84
N ALA A 844 -9.45 -3.02 -16.92
CA ALA A 844 -9.02 -4.20 -17.67
C ALA A 844 -9.67 -5.51 -17.16
N VAL A 845 -9.83 -5.67 -15.83
CA VAL A 845 -10.40 -6.88 -15.21
C VAL A 845 -11.92 -6.86 -15.06
N THR A 846 -12.58 -5.79 -15.52
CA THR A 846 -14.05 -5.67 -15.51
C THR A 846 -14.66 -5.39 -16.88
N GLU A 847 -13.84 -5.19 -17.91
CA GLU A 847 -14.26 -5.03 -19.30
C GLU A 847 -14.80 -6.36 -19.86
N PRO A 848 -16.12 -6.48 -20.11
CA PRO A 848 -16.77 -7.75 -20.47
C PRO A 848 -16.33 -8.33 -21.82
N THR A 849 -15.70 -7.56 -22.70
CA THR A 849 -15.21 -8.03 -24.00
C THR A 849 -13.77 -8.57 -23.98
N THR A 850 -13.06 -8.48 -22.85
CA THR A 850 -11.68 -8.95 -22.70
C THR A 850 -11.58 -10.31 -22.02
N LEU A 851 -10.50 -11.04 -22.29
CA LEU A 851 -10.19 -12.30 -21.61
C LEU A 851 -10.04 -12.11 -20.09
N ALA A 852 -9.41 -11.01 -19.65
CA ALA A 852 -9.25 -10.71 -18.23
C ALA A 852 -10.61 -10.52 -17.53
N GLY A 853 -11.51 -9.70 -18.08
CA GLY A 853 -12.86 -9.51 -17.54
C GLY A 853 -13.68 -10.80 -17.54
N GLN A 854 -13.67 -11.55 -18.64
CA GLN A 854 -14.41 -12.82 -18.73
C GLN A 854 -13.84 -13.89 -17.78
N HIS A 855 -12.53 -13.92 -17.56
CA HIS A 855 -11.91 -14.82 -16.59
C HIS A 855 -12.29 -14.48 -15.14
N VAL A 856 -12.32 -13.19 -14.77
CA VAL A 856 -12.81 -12.77 -13.43
C VAL A 856 -14.27 -13.17 -13.22
N ALA A 857 -15.12 -12.99 -14.24
CA ALA A 857 -16.50 -13.47 -14.20
C ALA A 857 -16.57 -15.00 -14.03
N ARG A 858 -15.77 -15.77 -14.79
CA ARG A 858 -15.69 -17.24 -14.73
C ARG A 858 -15.27 -17.75 -13.35
N VAL A 859 -14.24 -17.15 -12.76
CA VAL A 859 -13.76 -17.44 -11.39
C VAL A 859 -14.85 -17.14 -10.36
N TYR A 860 -15.55 -16.01 -10.49
CA TYR A 860 -16.61 -15.64 -9.55
C TYR A 860 -17.84 -16.56 -9.65
N VAL A 861 -18.29 -16.87 -10.87
CA VAL A 861 -19.38 -17.83 -11.13
C VAL A 861 -19.09 -19.19 -10.50
N ASN A 862 -17.87 -19.72 -10.67
CA ASN A 862 -17.47 -20.99 -10.06
C ASN A 862 -17.53 -20.95 -8.52
N ARG A 863 -17.15 -19.81 -7.91
CA ARG A 863 -17.23 -19.64 -6.45
C ARG A 863 -18.67 -19.54 -5.96
N VAL A 864 -19.55 -18.84 -6.66
CA VAL A 864 -21.00 -18.80 -6.35
C VAL A 864 -21.59 -20.22 -6.44
N TRP A 865 -21.26 -20.96 -7.50
CA TRP A 865 -21.63 -22.37 -7.66
C TRP A 865 -21.17 -23.22 -6.48
N ARG A 866 -19.89 -23.13 -6.10
CA ARG A 866 -19.32 -23.88 -4.96
C ARG A 866 -20.10 -23.65 -3.66
N GLN A 867 -20.56 -22.42 -3.36
CA GLN A 867 -21.28 -22.17 -2.10
C GLN A 867 -22.66 -22.82 -2.06
N LEU A 868 -23.33 -22.96 -3.21
CA LEU A 868 -24.66 -23.58 -3.32
C LEU A 868 -24.53 -25.11 -3.42
N PHE A 869 -23.73 -25.62 -4.35
CA PHE A 869 -23.61 -27.04 -4.67
C PHE A 869 -22.53 -27.79 -3.86
N GLY A 870 -21.88 -27.13 -2.90
CA GLY A 870 -20.83 -27.72 -2.05
C GLY A 870 -19.47 -27.97 -2.75
N ARG A 871 -19.46 -28.08 -4.07
CA ARG A 871 -18.29 -28.28 -4.94
C ARG A 871 -18.38 -27.31 -6.12
N GLY A 872 -17.27 -26.67 -6.49
CA GLY A 872 -17.20 -25.86 -7.73
C GLY A 872 -17.24 -26.74 -8.98
N ILE A 873 -17.67 -26.18 -10.12
CA ILE A 873 -17.49 -26.82 -11.43
C ILE A 873 -16.00 -27.09 -11.66
N VAL A 874 -15.16 -26.12 -11.29
CA VAL A 874 -13.72 -26.29 -11.04
C VAL A 874 -13.53 -26.52 -9.54
N LYS A 875 -13.02 -27.70 -9.15
CA LYS A 875 -12.84 -28.11 -7.74
C LYS A 875 -11.93 -27.12 -6.98
N THR A 876 -10.81 -26.72 -7.60
CA THR A 876 -9.80 -25.82 -7.04
C THR A 876 -10.21 -24.35 -7.23
N SER A 877 -11.01 -23.82 -6.32
CA SER A 877 -11.60 -22.46 -6.44
C SER A 877 -10.61 -21.29 -6.23
N ASP A 878 -9.37 -21.61 -5.88
CA ASP A 878 -8.20 -20.75 -5.71
C ASP A 878 -7.13 -20.94 -6.79
N ASN A 879 -7.20 -22.00 -7.59
CA ASN A 879 -6.23 -22.34 -8.62
C ASN A 879 -6.91 -22.87 -9.91
N PHE A 880 -6.97 -22.03 -10.94
CA PHE A 880 -7.47 -22.34 -12.29
C PHE A 880 -6.33 -22.69 -13.27
N GLY A 881 -5.08 -22.72 -12.80
CA GLY A 881 -3.91 -23.02 -13.62
C GLY A 881 -3.77 -24.50 -14.01
N VAL A 882 -2.65 -24.82 -14.65
CA VAL A 882 -2.21 -26.17 -15.04
C VAL A 882 -2.18 -27.13 -13.85
N SER A 883 -1.83 -26.61 -12.67
CA SER A 883 -1.81 -27.34 -11.39
C SER A 883 -3.17 -27.44 -10.69
N GLY A 884 -4.21 -26.80 -11.24
CA GLY A 884 -5.59 -26.88 -10.79
C GLY A 884 -6.38 -28.04 -11.41
N SER A 885 -7.65 -28.17 -11.04
CA SER A 885 -8.56 -29.11 -11.69
C SER A 885 -9.19 -28.54 -12.96
N LYS A 886 -9.50 -29.42 -13.92
CA LYS A 886 -10.35 -29.07 -15.06
C LYS A 886 -11.82 -28.90 -14.62
N PRO A 887 -12.62 -28.06 -15.30
CA PRO A 887 -14.05 -27.97 -15.04
C PRO A 887 -14.77 -29.29 -15.35
N SER A 888 -15.68 -29.72 -14.47
CA SER A 888 -16.52 -30.91 -14.74
C SER A 888 -17.56 -30.68 -15.84
N HIS A 889 -18.04 -29.44 -15.97
CA HIS A 889 -19.01 -29.02 -16.99
C HIS A 889 -18.51 -27.74 -17.67
N PRO A 890 -17.53 -27.81 -18.60
CA PRO A 890 -16.93 -26.63 -19.23
C PRO A 890 -17.96 -25.73 -19.92
N GLN A 891 -18.86 -26.30 -20.72
CA GLN A 891 -19.90 -25.56 -21.44
C GLN A 891 -20.88 -24.85 -20.50
N LEU A 892 -21.21 -25.46 -19.35
CA LEU A 892 -22.06 -24.84 -18.33
C LEU A 892 -21.35 -23.66 -17.65
N LEU A 893 -20.06 -23.81 -17.32
CA LEU A 893 -19.27 -22.74 -16.73
C LEU A 893 -19.17 -21.53 -17.67
N ASP A 894 -18.90 -21.77 -18.95
CA ASP A 894 -18.79 -20.71 -19.96
C ASP A 894 -20.14 -20.08 -20.31
N TRP A 895 -21.23 -20.86 -20.33
CA TRP A 895 -22.59 -20.33 -20.47
C TRP A 895 -22.99 -19.46 -19.26
N LEU A 896 -22.74 -19.93 -18.02
CA LEU A 896 -23.01 -19.15 -16.80
C LEU A 896 -22.16 -17.88 -16.73
N THR A 897 -20.92 -17.93 -17.21
CA THR A 897 -20.02 -16.76 -17.30
C THR A 897 -20.61 -15.69 -18.20
N HIS A 898 -21.07 -16.08 -19.40
CA HIS A 898 -21.77 -15.17 -20.31
C HIS A 898 -23.09 -14.67 -19.73
N TRP A 899 -23.90 -15.57 -19.18
CA TRP A 899 -25.18 -15.21 -18.57
C TRP A 899 -24.99 -14.15 -17.47
N PHE A 900 -23.98 -14.31 -16.61
CA PHE A 900 -23.67 -13.36 -15.54
C PHE A 900 -23.26 -11.98 -16.08
N ILE A 901 -22.43 -11.94 -17.12
CA ILE A 901 -22.02 -10.71 -17.80
C ILE A 901 -23.21 -10.02 -18.49
N ASP A 902 -23.97 -10.78 -19.30
CA ASP A 902 -25.11 -10.29 -20.08
C ASP A 902 -26.27 -9.83 -19.16
N ASN A 903 -26.36 -10.35 -17.92
CA ASN A 903 -27.26 -9.89 -16.86
C ASN A 903 -26.63 -8.82 -15.93
N GLY A 904 -25.63 -8.07 -16.42
CA GLY A 904 -25.11 -6.88 -15.77
C GLY A 904 -24.29 -7.16 -14.50
N TRP A 905 -23.64 -8.32 -14.42
CA TRP A 905 -22.79 -8.74 -13.29
C TRP A 905 -23.55 -8.77 -11.94
N ARG A 906 -24.87 -8.97 -11.97
CA ARG A 906 -25.74 -8.97 -10.78
C ARG A 906 -25.70 -10.36 -10.10
N VAL A 907 -25.45 -10.38 -8.80
CA VAL A 907 -25.18 -11.62 -8.04
C VAL A 907 -26.47 -12.34 -7.66
N LYS A 908 -27.51 -11.61 -7.24
CA LYS A 908 -28.81 -12.19 -6.88
C LYS A 908 -29.51 -12.89 -8.06
N PRO A 909 -29.57 -12.32 -9.29
CA PRO A 909 -30.10 -13.03 -10.44
C PRO A 909 -29.36 -14.34 -10.73
N LEU A 910 -28.02 -14.35 -10.64
CA LEU A 910 -27.21 -15.57 -10.83
C LEU A 910 -27.55 -16.65 -9.79
N ILE A 911 -27.63 -16.28 -8.51
CA ILE A 911 -28.04 -17.19 -7.45
C ILE A 911 -29.49 -17.66 -7.65
N LYS A 912 -30.41 -16.79 -8.09
CA LYS A 912 -31.82 -17.15 -8.31
C LYS A 912 -31.94 -18.18 -9.44
N LEU A 913 -31.18 -18.01 -10.53
CA LEU A 913 -31.09 -18.98 -11.61
C LEU A 913 -30.59 -20.35 -11.11
N MET A 914 -29.51 -20.37 -10.32
CA MET A 914 -28.95 -21.61 -9.76
C MET A 914 -29.93 -22.31 -8.80
N VAL A 915 -30.51 -21.57 -7.85
CA VAL A 915 -31.45 -22.12 -6.84
C VAL A 915 -32.77 -22.58 -7.48
N LEU A 916 -33.21 -21.95 -8.58
CA LEU A 916 -34.38 -22.38 -9.35
C LEU A 916 -34.12 -23.56 -10.30
N SER A 917 -32.88 -24.02 -10.48
CA SER A 917 -32.61 -25.25 -11.24
C SER A 917 -33.22 -26.47 -10.54
N ASN A 918 -33.71 -27.45 -11.29
CA ASN A 918 -34.08 -28.75 -10.71
C ASN A 918 -32.86 -29.43 -10.10
N THR A 919 -31.67 -29.25 -10.68
CA THR A 919 -30.36 -29.74 -10.20
C THR A 919 -30.13 -29.37 -8.73
N TYR A 920 -30.30 -28.09 -8.36
CA TYR A 920 -30.20 -27.61 -6.97
C TYR A 920 -31.33 -28.14 -6.08
N GLN A 921 -32.50 -28.47 -6.65
CA GLN A 921 -33.70 -28.88 -5.90
C GLN A 921 -33.80 -30.40 -5.69
N GLN A 922 -32.82 -31.19 -6.14
CA GLN A 922 -32.75 -32.64 -5.89
C GLN A 922 -32.60 -32.97 -4.39
N THR A 923 -32.99 -34.17 -3.99
CA THR A 923 -32.59 -34.76 -2.70
C THR A 923 -31.10 -35.06 -2.69
N SER A 924 -30.48 -35.12 -1.50
CA SER A 924 -29.12 -35.64 -1.32
C SER A 924 -29.09 -37.16 -1.05
N ALA A 925 -30.25 -37.82 -0.97
CA ALA A 925 -30.35 -39.26 -0.71
C ALA A 925 -29.79 -40.11 -1.87
N ASP A 926 -29.21 -41.27 -1.53
CA ASP A 926 -28.67 -42.24 -2.48
C ASP A 926 -29.80 -43.06 -3.15
N GLU A 927 -30.55 -42.44 -4.07
CA GLU A 927 -31.60 -43.10 -4.85
C GLU A 927 -31.12 -43.69 -6.20
N GLY A 928 -29.84 -43.51 -6.54
CA GLY A 928 -29.22 -43.90 -7.81
C GLY A 928 -28.00 -44.81 -7.64
N ASP A 929 -27.38 -45.20 -8.76
CA ASP A 929 -26.17 -46.03 -8.74
C ASP A 929 -24.93 -45.18 -8.40
N VAL A 930 -24.61 -45.14 -7.10
CA VAL A 930 -23.46 -44.42 -6.54
C VAL A 930 -22.12 -44.90 -7.15
N SER A 931 -22.05 -46.12 -7.71
CA SER A 931 -20.79 -46.65 -8.25
C SER A 931 -20.33 -45.95 -9.53
N LEU A 932 -21.24 -45.33 -10.30
CA LEU A 932 -20.93 -44.62 -11.54
C LEU A 932 -20.33 -43.22 -11.30
N ASP A 933 -20.78 -42.52 -10.25
CA ASP A 933 -20.24 -41.21 -9.86
C ASP A 933 -20.23 -41.06 -8.31
N PRO A 934 -19.24 -41.65 -7.63
CA PRO A 934 -19.16 -41.65 -6.16
C PRO A 934 -18.89 -40.28 -5.55
N GLU A 935 -18.19 -39.39 -6.27
CA GLU A 935 -17.95 -37.99 -5.84
C GLU A 935 -19.12 -37.04 -6.17
N ASN A 936 -20.18 -37.53 -6.83
CA ASN A 936 -21.32 -36.74 -7.36
C ASN A 936 -20.84 -35.51 -8.18
N VAL A 937 -19.85 -35.73 -9.04
CA VAL A 937 -19.25 -34.71 -9.92
C VAL A 937 -20.23 -34.25 -11.00
N LEU A 938 -21.09 -35.15 -11.46
CA LEU A 938 -22.11 -34.96 -12.49
C LEU A 938 -23.46 -34.49 -11.93
N LEU A 939 -23.58 -34.37 -10.60
CA LEU A 939 -24.75 -33.79 -9.91
C LEU A 939 -26.07 -34.54 -10.18
N TRP A 940 -26.02 -35.87 -10.23
CA TRP A 940 -27.19 -36.76 -10.27
C TRP A 940 -28.02 -36.73 -8.99
N ARG A 941 -27.49 -36.10 -7.93
CA ARG A 941 -28.20 -35.72 -6.70
C ARG A 941 -27.68 -34.39 -6.17
N MET A 942 -28.30 -33.84 -5.14
CA MET A 942 -27.71 -32.72 -4.40
C MET A 942 -26.55 -33.20 -3.52
N ASN A 943 -25.54 -32.35 -3.31
CA ASN A 943 -24.45 -32.64 -2.38
C ASN A 943 -24.85 -32.30 -0.95
N LEU A 944 -24.77 -33.29 -0.05
CA LEU A 944 -24.97 -33.12 1.38
C LEU A 944 -23.91 -32.16 1.95
N ARG A 945 -24.31 -30.96 2.39
CA ARG A 945 -23.38 -29.88 2.76
C ARG A 945 -23.43 -29.60 4.25
N ARG A 946 -22.33 -29.77 4.98
CA ARG A 946 -22.26 -29.41 6.41
C ARG A 946 -22.51 -27.90 6.63
N LEU A 947 -23.09 -27.50 7.75
CA LEU A 947 -23.12 -26.10 8.18
C LEU A 947 -21.70 -25.56 8.40
N ASP A 948 -21.44 -24.36 7.91
CA ASP A 948 -20.20 -23.63 8.22
C ASP A 948 -20.27 -23.12 9.69
N SER A 949 -19.12 -22.89 10.34
CA SER A 949 -19.05 -22.44 11.76
C SER A 949 -20.02 -21.32 12.14
N GLU A 950 -20.15 -20.29 11.29
CA GLU A 950 -21.05 -19.17 11.49
C GLU A 950 -22.52 -19.56 11.33
N GLN A 951 -22.85 -20.43 10.36
CA GLN A 951 -24.22 -20.94 10.18
C GLN A 951 -24.64 -21.78 11.38
N LEU A 952 -23.74 -22.63 11.90
CA LEU A 952 -24.01 -23.47 13.06
C LEU A 952 -24.34 -22.63 14.31
N ARG A 953 -23.45 -21.69 14.68
CA ARG A 953 -23.68 -20.82 15.84
C ARG A 953 -24.92 -19.94 15.65
N ASP A 954 -25.09 -19.33 14.49
CA ASP A 954 -26.23 -18.44 14.23
C ASP A 954 -27.56 -19.21 14.16
N ALA A 955 -27.55 -20.48 13.73
CA ALA A 955 -28.72 -21.38 13.79
C ALA A 955 -29.10 -21.73 15.23
N ILE A 956 -28.14 -22.14 16.05
CA ILE A 956 -28.37 -22.42 17.49
C ILE A 956 -28.98 -21.19 18.18
N LEU A 957 -28.42 -20.01 17.96
CA LEU A 957 -28.94 -18.75 18.51
C LEU A 957 -30.32 -18.35 17.96
N THR A 958 -30.63 -18.71 16.72
CA THR A 958 -31.96 -18.47 16.12
C THR A 958 -33.01 -19.34 16.80
N ILE A 959 -32.68 -20.62 17.00
CA ILE A 959 -33.58 -21.62 17.59
C ILE A 959 -33.80 -21.37 19.08
N SER A 960 -32.76 -21.00 19.84
CA SER A 960 -32.87 -20.62 21.25
C SER A 960 -33.56 -19.26 21.50
N GLY A 961 -33.90 -18.52 20.43
CA GLY A 961 -34.48 -17.18 20.53
C GLY A 961 -33.54 -16.11 21.07
N LYS A 962 -32.22 -16.35 21.09
CA LYS A 962 -31.20 -15.44 21.63
C LYS A 962 -30.49 -14.59 20.57
N LEU A 963 -30.63 -14.90 19.28
CA LEU A 963 -29.93 -14.18 18.19
C LEU A 963 -30.30 -12.69 18.15
N ASP A 964 -29.30 -11.85 18.41
CA ASP A 964 -29.35 -10.42 18.13
C ASP A 964 -29.11 -10.17 16.64
N ARG A 965 -30.15 -9.66 15.98
CA ARG A 965 -30.21 -9.38 14.54
C ARG A 965 -29.76 -7.96 14.17
N THR A 966 -29.18 -7.20 15.11
CA THR A 966 -28.68 -5.84 14.86
C THR A 966 -27.54 -5.86 13.84
N LEU A 967 -27.66 -5.04 12.80
CA LEU A 967 -26.74 -5.00 11.66
C LEU A 967 -25.63 -3.95 11.84
N GLY A 968 -24.43 -4.29 11.37
CA GLY A 968 -23.27 -3.39 11.24
C GLY A 968 -22.66 -2.89 12.56
N GLY A 969 -21.80 -1.88 12.48
CA GLY A 969 -21.17 -1.28 13.66
C GLY A 969 -19.96 -2.07 14.20
N PRO A 970 -19.36 -1.64 15.32
CA PRO A 970 -18.18 -2.30 15.90
C PRO A 970 -18.41 -3.80 16.17
N PRO A 971 -17.37 -4.65 16.02
CA PRO A 971 -17.48 -6.07 16.30
C PRO A 971 -17.54 -6.36 17.81
N ILE A 972 -18.08 -7.53 18.19
CA ILE A 972 -17.95 -8.06 19.55
C ILE A 972 -16.47 -8.41 19.80
N PRO A 973 -15.83 -7.80 20.83
CA PRO A 973 -14.44 -8.13 21.17
C PRO A 973 -14.30 -9.55 21.72
N LEU A 974 -13.09 -10.08 21.64
CA LEU A 974 -12.73 -11.40 22.17
C LEU A 974 -11.92 -11.26 23.47
N ASP A 975 -12.03 -12.28 24.32
CA ASP A 975 -11.27 -12.40 25.58
C ASP A 975 -10.58 -13.78 25.60
N PRO A 976 -9.24 -13.85 25.63
CA PRO A 976 -8.51 -15.09 25.85
C PRO A 976 -8.50 -15.42 27.34
N ARG A 977 -8.85 -16.66 27.68
CA ARG A 977 -8.91 -17.16 29.06
C ARG A 977 -7.65 -17.97 29.42
N PRO A 978 -7.30 -18.08 30.71
CA PRO A 978 -6.15 -18.89 31.17
C PRO A 978 -6.25 -20.39 30.85
N ASP A 979 -7.45 -20.89 30.55
CA ASP A 979 -7.72 -22.27 30.10
C ASP A 979 -7.43 -22.50 28.60
N GLY A 980 -6.95 -21.47 27.88
CA GLY A 980 -6.65 -21.53 26.45
C GLY A 980 -7.86 -21.26 25.55
N MET A 981 -9.05 -21.05 26.10
CA MET A 981 -10.24 -20.68 25.32
C MET A 981 -10.21 -19.21 24.90
N VAL A 982 -10.71 -18.93 23.70
CA VAL A 982 -11.02 -17.56 23.25
C VAL A 982 -12.53 -17.41 23.21
N VAL A 983 -13.07 -16.55 24.07
CA VAL A 983 -14.51 -16.33 24.26
C VAL A 983 -14.93 -14.91 23.89
N LEU A 984 -16.22 -14.59 23.99
CA LEU A 984 -16.73 -13.24 23.76
C LEU A 984 -16.52 -12.37 25.00
N LYS A 985 -16.00 -11.15 24.82
CA LYS A 985 -15.78 -10.19 25.90
C LYS A 985 -17.07 -9.43 26.23
N THR A 986 -17.88 -10.00 27.11
CA THR A 986 -19.22 -9.48 27.49
C THR A 986 -19.19 -8.15 28.25
N SER A 987 -18.06 -7.76 28.83
CA SER A 987 -17.89 -6.48 29.54
C SER A 987 -17.68 -5.26 28.64
N ALA A 988 -17.50 -5.45 27.33
CA ALA A 988 -17.17 -4.41 26.36
C ALA A 988 -18.01 -4.51 25.07
N LEU A 989 -19.31 -4.79 25.21
CA LEU A 989 -20.22 -4.91 24.08
C LEU A 989 -20.43 -3.56 23.36
N PRO A 990 -20.56 -3.54 22.01
CA PRO A 990 -20.97 -2.36 21.27
C PRO A 990 -22.33 -1.82 21.75
N PRO A 991 -22.52 -0.49 21.82
CA PRO A 991 -23.77 0.11 22.29
C PRO A 991 -25.00 -0.40 21.55
N GLY A 992 -26.07 -0.72 22.30
CA GLY A 992 -27.33 -1.22 21.74
C GLY A 992 -27.29 -2.68 21.24
N THR A 993 -26.24 -3.45 21.54
CA THR A 993 -26.10 -4.85 21.13
C THR A 993 -25.89 -5.81 22.30
N THR A 994 -26.12 -7.10 22.06
CA THR A 994 -25.87 -8.18 23.03
C THR A 994 -24.60 -8.99 22.69
N ALA A 995 -24.21 -9.95 23.53
CA ALA A 995 -23.17 -10.92 23.19
C ALA A 995 -23.58 -11.88 22.05
N TYR A 996 -24.88 -12.04 21.78
CA TYR A 996 -25.42 -13.06 20.88
C TYR A 996 -25.74 -12.54 19.47
N ARG A 997 -24.93 -11.59 18.98
CA ARG A 997 -25.00 -11.14 17.57
C ARG A 997 -24.67 -12.27 16.59
N ARG A 998 -25.14 -12.12 15.35
CA ARG A 998 -24.64 -12.83 14.14
C ARG A 998 -23.12 -12.98 14.18
N SER A 999 -22.61 -14.16 13.84
CA SER A 999 -21.18 -14.51 13.95
C SER A 999 -20.27 -13.71 13.00
N VAL A 1000 -20.83 -13.06 11.97
CA VAL A 1000 -20.11 -12.09 11.12
C VAL A 1000 -19.72 -10.79 11.87
N TYR A 1001 -20.37 -10.52 13.00
CA TYR A 1001 -20.07 -9.37 13.87
C TYR A 1001 -19.16 -9.70 15.06
N ILE A 1002 -18.65 -10.93 15.17
CA ILE A 1002 -17.53 -11.24 16.09
C ILE A 1002 -16.24 -10.67 15.48
N LEU A 1003 -15.30 -10.23 16.32
CA LEU A 1003 -13.99 -9.75 15.86
C LEU A 1003 -13.24 -10.86 15.10
N ALA A 1004 -13.12 -10.70 13.78
CA ALA A 1004 -12.33 -11.58 12.94
C ALA A 1004 -10.83 -11.36 13.21
N ARG A 1005 -10.14 -12.44 13.59
CA ARG A 1005 -8.69 -12.53 13.80
C ARG A 1005 -8.09 -13.51 12.77
N ARG A 1006 -6.76 -13.52 12.60
CA ARG A 1006 -6.06 -14.44 11.67
C ARG A 1006 -5.95 -15.85 12.23
N ASN A 1007 -5.60 -15.97 13.52
CA ASN A 1007 -5.27 -17.24 14.18
C ASN A 1007 -6.18 -17.54 15.39
N TYR A 1008 -6.42 -16.54 16.25
CA TYR A 1008 -7.14 -16.70 17.53
C TYR A 1008 -8.62 -16.33 17.41
N HIS A 1009 -9.35 -17.10 16.61
CA HIS A 1009 -10.81 -17.05 16.53
C HIS A 1009 -11.47 -17.47 17.86
N MET A 1010 -12.74 -17.12 18.07
CA MET A 1010 -13.56 -17.68 19.16
C MET A 1010 -13.54 -19.22 19.08
N THR A 1011 -13.23 -19.92 20.18
CA THR A 1011 -12.90 -21.36 20.13
C THR A 1011 -13.97 -22.20 19.45
N LEU A 1012 -15.25 -21.93 19.73
CA LEU A 1012 -16.36 -22.66 19.09
C LEU A 1012 -16.31 -22.55 17.56
N LEU A 1013 -16.05 -21.36 16.99
CA LEU A 1013 -15.96 -21.22 15.53
C LEU A 1013 -14.74 -21.96 14.97
N ARG A 1014 -13.60 -21.92 15.68
CA ARG A 1014 -12.37 -22.65 15.30
C ARG A 1014 -12.58 -24.17 15.29
N VAL A 1015 -13.33 -24.70 16.27
CA VAL A 1015 -13.65 -26.14 16.33
C VAL A 1015 -14.46 -26.58 15.11
N PHE A 1016 -15.38 -25.74 14.60
CA PHE A 1016 -16.17 -26.00 13.40
C PHE A 1016 -15.56 -25.43 12.11
N ASP A 1017 -14.24 -25.56 11.98
CA ASP A 1017 -13.47 -25.27 10.76
C ASP A 1017 -13.57 -23.80 10.25
N GLN A 1018 -13.72 -22.81 11.14
CA GLN A 1018 -13.52 -21.41 10.72
C GLN A 1018 -12.09 -21.23 10.18
N PRO A 1019 -11.91 -20.71 8.95
CA PRO A 1019 -10.61 -20.70 8.30
C PRO A 1019 -9.61 -19.75 8.98
N ILE A 1020 -8.38 -20.24 9.17
CA ILE A 1020 -7.23 -19.44 9.60
C ILE A 1020 -6.78 -18.56 8.42
N VAL A 1021 -6.94 -17.24 8.54
CA VAL A 1021 -6.80 -16.29 7.42
C VAL A 1021 -5.36 -15.77 7.32
N ALA A 1022 -4.45 -16.64 6.87
CA ALA A 1022 -3.05 -16.31 6.63
C ALA A 1022 -2.85 -15.39 5.40
N ARG A 1023 -3.61 -15.61 4.32
CA ARG A 1023 -3.62 -14.77 3.10
C ARG A 1023 -5.04 -14.57 2.55
N THR A 1024 -5.62 -15.61 1.94
CA THR A 1024 -7.00 -15.69 1.41
C THR A 1024 -7.59 -17.05 1.76
N CYS A 1025 -8.92 -17.21 1.63
CA CYS A 1025 -9.59 -18.51 1.69
C CYS A 1025 -10.73 -18.54 0.67
N ALA A 1026 -10.51 -19.18 -0.49
CA ALA A 1026 -11.55 -19.42 -1.49
C ALA A 1026 -12.21 -20.81 -1.36
N ASP A 1027 -11.55 -21.74 -0.69
CA ASP A 1027 -12.08 -23.03 -0.29
C ASP A 1027 -11.92 -23.22 1.23
N ARG A 1028 -13.01 -23.58 1.90
CA ARG A 1028 -13.03 -23.88 3.35
C ARG A 1028 -12.98 -25.39 3.53
N THR A 1029 -11.99 -25.86 4.28
CA THR A 1029 -11.94 -27.24 4.78
C THR A 1029 -13.20 -27.57 5.58
N ARG A 1030 -13.67 -28.81 5.46
CA ARG A 1030 -14.80 -29.36 6.22
C ARG A 1030 -14.32 -30.67 6.83
N SER A 1031 -14.07 -30.69 8.14
CA SER A 1031 -13.71 -31.91 8.84
C SER A 1031 -14.95 -32.62 9.38
N ALA A 1032 -14.77 -33.83 9.93
CA ALA A 1032 -15.76 -34.57 10.70
C ALA A 1032 -15.06 -35.16 11.93
N ALA A 1033 -14.64 -34.30 12.85
CA ALA A 1033 -13.77 -34.66 13.97
C ALA A 1033 -14.55 -34.97 15.25
N VAL A 1034 -14.10 -35.95 16.02
CA VAL A 1034 -14.70 -36.33 17.32
C VAL A 1034 -14.77 -35.13 18.29
N THR A 1035 -13.79 -34.23 18.24
CA THR A 1035 -13.74 -33.00 19.04
C THR A 1035 -14.92 -32.05 18.76
N GLN A 1036 -15.49 -32.07 17.55
CA GLN A 1036 -16.67 -31.27 17.21
C GLN A 1036 -17.93 -31.82 17.88
N SER A 1037 -18.13 -33.14 17.84
CA SER A 1037 -19.25 -33.78 18.53
C SER A 1037 -19.15 -33.62 20.06
N LEU A 1038 -17.94 -33.75 20.62
CA LEU A 1038 -17.68 -33.48 22.04
C LEU A 1038 -17.95 -32.01 22.42
N ALA A 1039 -17.63 -31.05 21.55
CA ALA A 1039 -17.94 -29.64 21.78
C ALA A 1039 -19.46 -29.37 21.82
N LEU A 1040 -20.27 -30.09 21.04
CA LEU A 1040 -21.73 -30.01 21.17
C LEU A 1040 -22.21 -30.69 22.46
N LEU A 1041 -21.67 -31.85 22.81
CA LEU A 1041 -22.06 -32.55 24.04
C LEU A 1041 -21.75 -31.75 25.32
N HIS A 1042 -20.66 -30.96 25.35
CA HIS A 1042 -20.12 -30.45 26.62
C HIS A 1042 -19.84 -28.93 26.67
N SER A 1043 -20.06 -28.15 25.62
CA SER A 1043 -19.82 -26.70 25.72
C SER A 1043 -20.90 -25.99 26.53
N ASP A 1044 -20.47 -25.11 27.45
CA ASP A 1044 -21.33 -24.19 28.21
C ASP A 1044 -22.32 -23.47 27.29
N PHE A 1045 -21.83 -23.02 26.12
CA PHE A 1045 -22.65 -22.40 25.09
C PHE A 1045 -23.84 -23.28 24.66
N LEU A 1046 -23.64 -24.55 24.29
CA LEU A 1046 -24.77 -25.36 23.83
C LEU A 1046 -25.72 -25.71 24.98
N LEU A 1047 -25.21 -25.89 26.20
CA LEU A 1047 -26.04 -26.12 27.39
C LEU A 1047 -26.92 -24.89 27.68
N GLU A 1048 -26.35 -23.68 27.72
CA GLU A 1048 -27.08 -22.41 27.88
C GLU A 1048 -28.13 -22.21 26.79
N GLN A 1049 -27.79 -22.49 25.52
CA GLN A 1049 -28.74 -22.33 24.41
C GLN A 1049 -29.84 -23.38 24.40
N SER A 1050 -29.57 -24.60 24.91
CA SER A 1050 -30.58 -25.66 25.04
C SER A 1050 -31.58 -25.36 26.16
N ASP A 1051 -31.11 -24.85 27.29
CA ASP A 1051 -31.96 -24.37 28.39
C ASP A 1051 -32.81 -23.16 27.96
N ALA A 1052 -32.21 -22.20 27.26
CA ALA A 1052 -32.92 -21.07 26.68
C ALA A 1052 -34.01 -21.49 25.67
N PHE A 1053 -33.73 -22.52 24.86
CA PHE A 1053 -34.66 -23.06 23.88
C PHE A 1053 -35.84 -23.78 24.56
N ALA A 1054 -35.57 -24.65 25.54
CA ALA A 1054 -36.61 -25.27 26.36
C ALA A 1054 -37.48 -24.22 27.07
N SER A 1055 -36.85 -23.17 27.63
CA SER A 1055 -37.55 -22.05 28.26
C SER A 1055 -38.48 -21.31 27.29
N ALA A 1056 -38.10 -21.19 26.01
CA ALA A 1056 -38.91 -20.52 25.00
C ALA A 1056 -40.12 -21.37 24.57
N ILE A 1057 -39.96 -22.68 24.52
CA ILE A 1057 -41.03 -23.64 24.19
C ILE A 1057 -42.03 -23.78 25.35
N ALA A 1058 -41.53 -24.01 26.57
CA ALA A 1058 -42.37 -24.23 27.77
C ALA A 1058 -43.27 -23.03 28.12
N LYS A 1059 -42.86 -21.81 27.71
CA LYS A 1059 -43.68 -20.58 27.85
C LYS A 1059 -44.85 -20.48 26.87
N GLN A 1060 -44.82 -21.23 25.77
CA GLN A 1060 -45.82 -21.17 24.70
C GLN A 1060 -46.72 -22.41 24.66
N HIS A 1061 -46.23 -23.56 25.11
CA HIS A 1061 -46.94 -24.84 25.07
C HIS A 1061 -46.86 -25.55 26.42
N ALA A 1062 -48.01 -25.97 26.96
CA ALA A 1062 -48.08 -26.70 28.23
C ALA A 1062 -48.02 -28.24 28.07
N ASP A 1063 -48.49 -28.77 26.94
CA ASP A 1063 -48.47 -30.21 26.67
C ASP A 1063 -47.08 -30.68 26.21
N SER A 1064 -46.52 -31.68 26.88
CA SER A 1064 -45.18 -32.18 26.58
C SER A 1064 -45.06 -32.82 25.20
N LYS A 1065 -46.09 -33.50 24.67
CA LYS A 1065 -45.99 -34.13 23.33
C LYS A 1065 -45.90 -33.07 22.24
N GLU A 1066 -46.64 -31.96 22.39
CA GLU A 1066 -46.52 -30.80 21.50
C GLU A 1066 -45.21 -30.03 21.70
N GLN A 1067 -44.71 -29.87 22.94
CA GLN A 1067 -43.37 -29.31 23.19
C GLN A 1067 -42.28 -30.08 22.42
N LEU A 1068 -42.32 -31.42 22.41
CA LEU A 1068 -41.39 -32.27 21.66
C LEU A 1068 -41.52 -32.07 20.14
N ARG A 1069 -42.75 -32.00 19.60
CA ARG A 1069 -43.01 -31.75 18.18
C ARG A 1069 -42.48 -30.39 17.72
N ILE A 1070 -42.71 -29.35 18.52
CA ILE A 1070 -42.24 -27.98 18.26
C ILE A 1070 -40.71 -27.89 18.37
N ALA A 1071 -40.09 -28.55 19.35
CA ALA A 1071 -38.63 -28.63 19.48
C ALA A 1071 -37.99 -29.25 18.23
N TRP A 1072 -38.58 -30.36 17.75
CA TRP A 1072 -38.13 -31.06 16.55
C TRP A 1072 -38.28 -30.19 15.30
N GLN A 1073 -39.46 -29.57 15.10
CA GLN A 1073 -39.75 -28.74 13.92
C GLN A 1073 -38.91 -27.45 13.88
N ALA A 1074 -38.70 -26.78 15.00
CA ALA A 1074 -37.82 -25.61 15.05
C ALA A 1074 -36.35 -25.98 14.78
N THR A 1075 -35.90 -27.15 15.23
CA THR A 1075 -34.50 -27.56 15.05
C THR A 1075 -34.20 -28.08 13.65
N LEU A 1076 -35.06 -28.95 13.12
CA LEU A 1076 -34.82 -29.72 11.88
C LEU A 1076 -35.65 -29.23 10.68
N GLY A 1077 -36.67 -28.39 10.89
CA GLY A 1077 -37.50 -27.82 9.81
C GLY A 1077 -38.65 -28.71 9.34
N ARG A 1078 -38.72 -29.96 9.82
CA ARG A 1078 -39.78 -30.95 9.55
C ARG A 1078 -40.41 -31.43 10.86
N LEU A 1079 -41.57 -32.07 10.80
CA LEU A 1079 -42.12 -32.79 11.95
C LEU A 1079 -41.38 -34.13 12.19
N PRO A 1080 -41.40 -34.67 13.42
CA PRO A 1080 -40.92 -36.03 13.68
C PRO A 1080 -41.86 -37.05 13.06
N SER A 1081 -41.32 -38.20 12.65
CA SER A 1081 -42.10 -39.40 12.37
C SER A 1081 -42.80 -39.90 13.65
N PRO A 1082 -43.80 -40.79 13.55
CA PRO A 1082 -44.40 -41.41 14.74
C PRO A 1082 -43.35 -42.10 15.62
N GLU A 1083 -42.43 -42.83 15.01
CA GLU A 1083 -41.35 -43.57 15.67
C GLU A 1083 -40.36 -42.62 16.38
N GLU A 1084 -39.95 -41.54 15.70
CA GLU A 1084 -39.08 -40.51 16.28
C GLU A 1084 -39.75 -39.79 17.46
N LEU A 1085 -41.05 -39.53 17.37
CA LEU A 1085 -41.81 -38.86 18.43
C LEU A 1085 -42.00 -39.76 19.65
N ASP A 1086 -42.25 -41.05 19.45
CA ASP A 1086 -42.41 -42.01 20.54
C ASP A 1086 -41.05 -42.26 21.24
N LEU A 1087 -39.94 -42.35 20.49
CA LEU A 1087 -38.58 -42.37 21.05
C LEU A 1087 -38.24 -41.09 21.84
N CYS A 1088 -38.59 -39.91 21.32
CA CYS A 1088 -38.43 -38.65 22.06
C CYS A 1088 -39.26 -38.62 23.35
N THR A 1089 -40.47 -39.18 23.31
CA THR A 1089 -41.35 -39.26 24.49
C THR A 1089 -40.74 -40.17 25.55
N GLU A 1090 -40.19 -41.33 25.16
CA GLU A 1090 -39.51 -42.26 26.06
C GLU A 1090 -38.26 -41.64 26.70
N VAL A 1091 -37.42 -40.97 25.91
CA VAL A 1091 -36.22 -40.25 26.40
C VAL A 1091 -36.63 -39.12 27.36
N PHE A 1092 -37.66 -38.34 27.03
CA PHE A 1092 -38.19 -37.29 27.90
C PHE A 1092 -38.68 -37.87 29.23
N SER A 1093 -39.45 -38.96 29.23
CA SER A 1093 -39.90 -39.64 30.45
C SER A 1093 -38.73 -40.17 31.29
N ARG A 1094 -37.67 -40.72 30.66
CA ARG A 1094 -36.45 -41.13 31.36
C ARG A 1094 -35.75 -39.95 32.04
N HIS A 1095 -35.66 -38.78 31.39
CA HIS A 1095 -35.09 -37.58 31.99
C HIS A 1095 -35.99 -36.97 33.08
N LEU A 1096 -37.31 -36.97 32.90
CA LEU A 1096 -38.26 -36.50 33.90
C LEU A 1096 -38.13 -37.29 35.21
N LYS A 1097 -37.99 -38.63 35.11
CA LYS A 1097 -37.71 -39.49 36.27
C LYS A 1097 -36.31 -39.26 36.85
N ARG A 1098 -35.30 -38.97 36.03
CA ARG A 1098 -33.94 -38.67 36.50
C ARG A 1098 -33.87 -37.40 37.35
N PHE A 1099 -34.66 -36.39 37.01
CA PHE A 1099 -34.74 -35.11 37.72
C PHE A 1099 -35.87 -35.07 38.76
N GLU A 1100 -36.45 -36.21 39.12
CA GLU A 1100 -37.54 -36.31 40.10
C GLU A 1100 -37.09 -35.75 41.47
N GLY A 1101 -37.90 -34.84 42.03
CA GLY A 1101 -37.56 -34.11 43.26
C GLY A 1101 -36.71 -32.85 43.07
N GLU A 1102 -36.18 -32.57 41.87
CA GLU A 1102 -35.53 -31.30 41.57
C GLU A 1102 -36.54 -30.21 41.18
N GLN A 1103 -36.20 -28.95 41.48
CA GLN A 1103 -36.96 -27.80 40.96
C GLN A 1103 -36.96 -27.80 39.42
N ASP A 1104 -38.14 -27.57 38.84
CA ASP A 1104 -38.41 -27.48 37.40
C ASP A 1104 -37.97 -28.71 36.58
N ALA A 1105 -38.14 -29.91 37.14
CA ALA A 1105 -37.84 -31.19 36.50
C ALA A 1105 -38.38 -31.35 35.04
N PRO A 1106 -39.62 -30.93 34.69
CA PRO A 1106 -40.10 -31.00 33.31
C PRO A 1106 -39.31 -30.11 32.34
N HIS A 1107 -38.90 -28.92 32.79
CA HIS A 1107 -38.07 -28.01 32.00
C HIS A 1107 -36.66 -28.59 31.80
N LYS A 1108 -36.05 -29.17 32.85
CA LYS A 1108 -34.76 -29.87 32.74
C LYS A 1108 -34.82 -31.06 31.78
N ALA A 1109 -35.92 -31.83 31.79
CA ALA A 1109 -36.13 -32.91 30.84
C ALA A 1109 -36.27 -32.39 29.39
N LEU A 1110 -37.00 -31.30 29.18
CA LEU A 1110 -37.11 -30.66 27.86
C LEU A 1110 -35.77 -30.09 27.38
N ALA A 1111 -34.96 -29.49 28.26
CA ALA A 1111 -33.63 -28.98 27.93
C ALA A 1111 -32.68 -30.08 27.44
N GLN A 1112 -32.80 -31.31 27.95
CA GLN A 1112 -32.03 -32.46 27.45
C GLN A 1112 -32.48 -32.90 26.04
N ILE A 1113 -33.78 -32.82 25.73
CA ILE A 1113 -34.26 -33.07 24.36
C ILE A 1113 -33.78 -31.98 23.40
N CYS A 1114 -33.88 -30.70 23.79
CA CYS A 1114 -33.35 -29.57 23.02
C CYS A 1114 -31.84 -29.75 22.74
N HIS A 1115 -31.07 -30.17 23.74
CA HIS A 1115 -29.63 -30.44 23.62
C HIS A 1115 -29.33 -31.60 22.67
N MET A 1116 -30.07 -32.70 22.78
CA MET A 1116 -29.99 -33.86 21.87
C MET A 1116 -30.24 -33.44 20.41
N LEU A 1117 -31.33 -32.70 20.14
CA LEU A 1117 -31.71 -32.29 18.79
C LEU A 1117 -30.65 -31.40 18.12
N LEU A 1118 -30.09 -30.44 18.88
CA LEU A 1118 -28.99 -29.57 18.43
C LEU A 1118 -27.66 -30.30 18.21
N ASN A 1119 -27.58 -31.60 18.54
CA ASN A 1119 -26.40 -32.46 18.36
C ASN A 1119 -26.62 -33.56 17.31
N THR A 1120 -27.76 -33.55 16.60
CA THR A 1120 -28.04 -34.52 15.54
C THR A 1120 -27.23 -34.21 14.27
N ASN A 1121 -26.91 -35.25 13.49
CA ASN A 1121 -26.34 -35.06 12.15
C ASN A 1121 -27.30 -34.26 11.25
N GLU A 1122 -28.62 -34.49 11.32
CA GLU A 1122 -29.59 -33.72 10.52
C GLU A 1122 -29.58 -32.23 10.87
N PHE A 1123 -29.28 -31.85 12.11
CA PHE A 1123 -29.07 -30.45 12.45
C PHE A 1123 -27.80 -29.87 11.80
N LEU A 1124 -26.70 -30.63 11.82
CA LEU A 1124 -25.37 -30.22 11.35
C LEU A 1124 -25.21 -30.16 9.83
N TYR A 1125 -26.08 -30.81 9.07
CA TYR A 1125 -26.01 -30.86 7.61
C TYR A 1125 -27.21 -30.18 6.95
N VAL A 1126 -26.97 -29.67 5.75
CA VAL A 1126 -27.98 -29.18 4.82
C VAL A 1126 -28.26 -30.32 3.83
N PRO A 1127 -29.44 -30.97 3.92
CA PRO A 1127 -29.82 -32.09 3.05
C PRO A 1127 -30.23 -31.62 1.66
#